data_AF-A0A2N1UBC8-F1
#
_entry.id   AF-A0A2N1UBC8-F1
#
_cell.length_a   1.000
_cell.length_b   1.000
_cell.length_c   1.000
_cell.angle_alpha   90.00
_cell.angle_beta   90.00
_cell.angle_gamma   90.00
#
_symmetry.space_group_name_H-M   'P 1'
#
loop_
_entity.id
_entity.type
_entity.pdbx_description
1 polymer ?
#
loop_
_entity_poly.entity_id
_entity_poly.type
_entity_poly.pdbx_seq_one_letter_code
_entity_poly.pdbx_strand_id
1 'polypeptide(L)'
;MSNASYLKMKTPADMLAVNFFATSGQLKGRFVQETDPPWTIWWEVPGEQGFISRIGNMIQGSLEAPDTIWEKGTPGSQLKSMQWLDLFRKAVIKKEESRQVADEVILMTDNKETFFGAVKKHFVLQQGQMEFASFEGRRDFHLLRITRPSLWVFNTLEESGFTWFNLVDNHSGIFVEAGWRIHDISGLDCFNQFRVVDNGVLLIQKDGRLVNLKPSWKKGESIIKVDFAELKVPQKSEDAAIKVKPFLRPTDRHHLAVFWKIQNHQQFKAIVANEALKSFRNYRSWFCADGRLFISARGAQADRALATVLSDAFVPFYEAEERVLLPIGKVLSPRLSSERLHAFFEASDKDILCIEEEDGELVCTLLGEADMLTIEDFIALEVERAAHRAETLKPAWKFEFKELKKKKQLIEIEVKAPVDMKLEAISEDGQVASGSVSMASGRLRESRINLEARQTSESETATLRLQVEEIDRQLNVNATDAALWRRRSEITTKLRMHVSTLAALLNSAVLSGNIDLMIDCALAYVKENPTLAALGQDRLSELEKGRLLQAIRDEAVTAEFHYLLLLVYGARFNDSDIFAQAVAGMKTGFASDRRQFYGFNELRVAHGGGMNVENRVELLTVDDLPRIKVNVKKFLQQVGCCPDIFSIALLKMQLVKMFSVHLNEEIAGALIGKVEFSFVRGWNESFTGSQFHKYFSDMVQSWPASVETAAADSQVGRWLRLLSMEKIRETPLRDFFTGELYRPPYLFSRQEESVLPSGVIKTAKWLGGLDTADFPETSDGKQIARAIYRRYSDGEKDWSDFFKAAMRSGDTLAISKTQRLLLLMVSEFGPHKPFAEFILSPRIDATQKQEWNIYTLTMYCDMFRLCLAYRIAVDEQKLFNYLINRIPQPPNGWQDFIDSAEWIIMCLLLTSSPVRRFQLDNLTGRAVRWLPHWVAKEDYQNYAQTLTVLSFLGIGVLADLVPEKLEIHQLLEKRRVFWIQHAFSLSTSGQKAFDSWQKACSN
;
A
#
# COMPACT_ATOMS: atom_id res chain seq x y z
N MET A 1 -58.88 38.61 0.65
CA MET A 1 -57.84 38.06 1.54
C MET A 1 -57.12 36.98 0.75
N SER A 2 -55.85 37.18 0.38
CA SER A 2 -55.13 36.24 -0.49
C SER A 2 -54.87 34.92 0.25
N ASN A 3 -55.32 33.80 -0.30
CA ASN A 3 -55.11 32.43 0.21
C ASN A 3 -53.64 31.99 0.08
N ALA A 4 -52.71 32.65 0.77
CA ALA A 4 -51.31 32.22 0.86
C ALA A 4 -51.13 31.23 2.02
N SER A 5 -50.33 30.19 1.80
CA SER A 5 -49.93 29.24 2.86
C SER A 5 -48.48 29.50 3.25
N TYR A 6 -48.16 29.43 4.56
CA TYR A 6 -46.82 29.69 5.06
C TYR A 6 -46.20 28.42 5.66
N LEU A 7 -44.93 28.16 5.33
CA LEU A 7 -44.15 27.03 5.84
C LEU A 7 -43.02 27.57 6.73
N LYS A 8 -42.88 27.01 7.92
CA LYS A 8 -41.88 27.48 8.91
C LYS A 8 -40.50 26.91 8.58
N MET A 9 -39.49 27.79 8.41
CA MET A 9 -38.09 27.40 8.19
C MET A 9 -37.37 27.37 9.55
N LYS A 10 -37.00 26.18 10.05
CA LYS A 10 -36.39 26.01 11.38
C LYS A 10 -34.87 25.95 11.32
N THR A 11 -34.31 25.41 10.25
CA THR A 11 -32.87 25.13 10.11
C THR A 11 -32.30 25.72 8.81
N PRO A 12 -30.96 25.90 8.74
CA PRO A 12 -30.29 26.24 7.48
C PRO A 12 -30.57 25.23 6.36
N ALA A 13 -30.71 23.94 6.71
CA ALA A 13 -31.08 22.87 5.78
C ALA A 13 -32.47 23.10 5.16
N ASP A 14 -33.46 23.54 5.94
CA ASP A 14 -34.81 23.87 5.43
C ASP A 14 -34.75 24.97 4.38
N MET A 15 -33.98 26.03 4.66
CA MET A 15 -33.85 27.18 3.77
C MET A 15 -33.15 26.80 2.46
N LEU A 16 -32.10 25.97 2.54
CA LEU A 16 -31.42 25.42 1.37
C LEU A 16 -32.36 24.54 0.52
N ALA A 17 -33.15 23.66 1.18
CA ALA A 17 -34.13 22.78 0.53
C ALA A 17 -35.18 23.55 -0.24
N VAL A 18 -35.85 24.48 0.42
CA VAL A 18 -36.88 25.27 -0.24
C VAL A 18 -36.32 26.12 -1.38
N ASN A 19 -35.14 26.74 -1.19
CA ASN A 19 -34.52 27.53 -2.25
C ASN A 19 -34.13 26.67 -3.45
N PHE A 20 -33.56 25.49 -3.23
CA PHE A 20 -33.23 24.54 -4.29
C PHE A 20 -34.46 24.19 -5.14
N PHE A 21 -35.54 23.75 -4.49
CA PHE A 21 -36.78 23.40 -5.18
C PHE A 21 -37.44 24.60 -5.88
N ALA A 22 -37.25 25.80 -5.34
CA ALA A 22 -37.72 27.02 -5.99
C ALA A 22 -36.92 27.32 -7.26
N THR A 23 -35.60 27.23 -7.19
CA THR A 23 -34.71 27.44 -8.35
C THR A 23 -34.84 26.37 -9.43
N SER A 24 -35.19 25.13 -9.07
CA SER A 24 -35.49 24.06 -10.03
C SER A 24 -36.88 24.20 -10.68
N GLY A 25 -37.66 25.21 -10.30
CA GLY A 25 -39.01 25.46 -10.82
C GLY A 25 -40.08 24.51 -10.28
N GLN A 26 -39.69 23.58 -9.40
CA GLN A 26 -40.59 22.60 -8.78
C GLN A 26 -41.46 23.24 -7.69
N LEU A 27 -41.02 24.39 -7.17
CA LEU A 27 -41.65 25.09 -6.06
C LEU A 27 -41.80 26.58 -6.40
N LYS A 28 -42.94 27.17 -6.05
CA LYS A 28 -43.21 28.61 -6.24
C LYS A 28 -43.42 29.27 -4.89
N GLY A 29 -42.86 30.45 -4.72
CA GLY A 29 -42.98 31.23 -3.49
C GLY A 29 -41.80 32.16 -3.27
N ARG A 30 -41.73 32.71 -2.06
CA ARG A 30 -40.63 33.60 -1.63
C ARG A 30 -40.39 33.51 -0.13
N PHE A 31 -39.16 33.85 0.28
CA PHE A 31 -38.83 33.97 1.70
C PHE A 31 -39.40 35.27 2.29
N VAL A 32 -40.01 35.15 3.46
CA VAL A 32 -40.49 36.27 4.26
C VAL A 32 -40.07 36.08 5.72
N GLN A 33 -39.85 37.17 6.44
CA GLN A 33 -39.44 37.18 7.84
C GLN A 33 -40.39 38.03 8.67
N GLU A 34 -40.71 37.57 9.87
CA GLU A 34 -41.44 38.36 10.88
C GLU A 34 -40.65 39.61 11.29
N THR A 35 -41.30 40.77 11.32
CA THR A 35 -40.67 42.05 11.72
C THR A 35 -40.39 42.11 13.21
N ASP A 36 -41.17 41.39 14.01
CA ASP A 36 -41.08 41.34 15.47
C ASP A 36 -40.56 39.97 15.94
N PRO A 37 -39.90 39.90 17.13
CA PRO A 37 -39.47 38.63 17.72
C PRO A 37 -40.61 37.61 17.76
N PRO A 38 -40.37 36.33 17.41
CA PRO A 38 -39.07 35.66 17.34
C PRO A 38 -38.33 35.75 15.99
N TRP A 39 -38.74 36.66 15.08
CA TRP A 39 -38.12 36.87 13.75
C TRP A 39 -38.09 35.60 12.88
N THR A 40 -39.13 34.78 12.99
CA THR A 40 -39.25 33.51 12.27
C THR A 40 -39.17 33.75 10.77
N ILE A 41 -38.44 32.87 10.07
CA ILE A 41 -38.36 32.86 8.61
C ILE A 41 -39.39 31.87 8.07
N TRP A 42 -40.16 32.31 7.08
CA TRP A 42 -41.23 31.57 6.45
C TRP A 42 -41.02 31.49 4.94
N TRP A 43 -41.52 30.42 4.34
CA TRP A 43 -41.73 30.35 2.89
C TRP A 43 -43.20 30.62 2.57
N GLU A 44 -43.47 31.68 1.80
CA GLU A 44 -44.82 32.05 1.36
C GLU A 44 -45.17 31.32 0.06
N VAL A 45 -46.21 30.49 0.09
CA VAL A 45 -46.75 29.77 -1.07
C VAL A 45 -47.94 30.56 -1.67
N PRO A 46 -47.87 31.03 -2.93
CA PRO A 46 -48.97 31.72 -3.59
C PRO A 46 -50.15 30.77 -3.86
N GLY A 47 -51.37 31.25 -3.67
CA GLY A 47 -52.59 30.44 -3.64
C GLY A 47 -52.92 29.66 -4.92
N GLU A 48 -53.60 28.51 -4.73
CA GLU A 48 -54.16 27.57 -5.73
C GLU A 48 -53.19 26.68 -6.54
N GLN A 49 -52.14 26.14 -5.94
CA GLN A 49 -51.55 24.89 -6.43
C GLN A 49 -51.29 23.91 -5.28
N GLY A 50 -51.79 22.68 -5.40
CA GLY A 50 -51.62 21.60 -4.42
C GLY A 50 -50.15 21.30 -4.16
N PHE A 51 -49.58 22.00 -3.18
CA PHE A 51 -48.17 21.89 -2.79
C PHE A 51 -47.87 20.51 -2.20
N ILE A 52 -48.74 20.04 -1.28
CA ILE A 52 -48.59 18.76 -0.60
C ILE A 52 -48.75 17.57 -1.57
N SER A 53 -49.61 17.68 -2.59
CA SER A 53 -49.78 16.62 -3.60
C SER A 53 -48.65 16.57 -4.63
N ARG A 54 -47.85 17.64 -4.78
CA ARG A 54 -46.70 17.66 -5.69
C ARG A 54 -45.41 17.19 -5.04
N ILE A 55 -45.21 17.44 -3.73
CA ILE A 55 -44.04 16.94 -2.98
C ILE A 55 -43.93 15.42 -3.06
N GLY A 56 -45.04 14.69 -2.92
CA GLY A 56 -45.05 13.22 -3.01
C GLY A 56 -44.78 12.65 -4.41
N ASN A 57 -44.88 13.46 -5.47
CA ASN A 57 -44.67 13.06 -6.87
C ASN A 57 -43.35 13.58 -7.45
N MET A 58 -42.52 14.27 -6.66
CA MET A 58 -41.25 14.85 -7.09
C MET A 58 -40.11 13.83 -6.95
N ILE A 59 -40.12 12.81 -7.81
CA ILE A 59 -38.97 11.91 -8.00
C ILE A 59 -38.62 11.94 -9.49
N GLN A 60 -37.68 12.82 -9.83
CA GLN A 60 -36.84 12.71 -11.03
C GLN A 60 -35.67 13.69 -10.86
N GLY A 61 -34.57 13.24 -10.25
CA GLY A 61 -33.37 14.03 -10.00
C GLY A 61 -32.35 13.31 -9.11
N SER A 62 -31.16 13.89 -8.95
CA SER A 62 -30.01 13.39 -8.15
C SER A 62 -30.09 13.67 -6.64
N LEU A 63 -31.21 14.21 -6.16
CA LEU A 63 -31.46 14.55 -4.76
C LEU A 63 -32.87 14.03 -4.39
N GLU A 64 -32.98 13.27 -3.30
CA GLU A 64 -34.27 12.84 -2.74
C GLU A 64 -34.93 13.99 -1.96
N ALA A 65 -36.26 14.04 -2.00
CA ALA A 65 -37.04 14.97 -1.20
C ALA A 65 -36.88 14.68 0.31
N PRO A 66 -37.06 15.67 1.19
CA PRO A 66 -36.96 15.43 2.63
C PRO A 66 -38.00 14.40 3.10
N ASP A 67 -37.60 13.51 4.02
CA ASP A 67 -38.46 12.46 4.59
C ASP A 67 -39.68 13.03 5.35
N THR A 68 -39.60 14.29 5.81
CA THR A 68 -40.68 15.01 6.49
C THR A 68 -41.14 16.28 5.74
N ILE A 69 -42.45 16.51 5.70
CA ILE A 69 -43.05 17.70 5.08
C ILE A 69 -42.88 18.91 6.01
N TRP A 70 -42.52 20.09 5.46
CA TRP A 70 -42.44 21.33 6.24
C TRP A 70 -43.74 21.66 6.97
N GLU A 71 -43.62 22.09 8.21
CA GLU A 71 -44.75 22.45 9.06
C GLU A 71 -45.45 23.70 8.52
N LYS A 72 -46.74 23.55 8.16
CA LYS A 72 -47.60 24.67 7.79
C LYS A 72 -47.98 25.45 9.04
N GLY A 73 -47.79 26.76 9.01
CA GLY A 73 -48.15 27.64 10.10
C GLY A 73 -48.75 28.96 9.63
N THR A 74 -49.08 29.80 10.60
CA THR A 74 -49.55 31.17 10.41
C THR A 74 -48.56 32.13 11.06
N PRO A 75 -47.99 33.10 10.32
CA PRO A 75 -47.10 34.12 10.86
C PRO A 75 -47.77 34.93 11.98
N GLY A 76 -47.02 35.22 13.04
CA GLY A 76 -47.51 35.91 14.23
C GLY A 76 -47.44 37.45 14.17
N SER A 77 -46.72 38.02 13.21
CA SER A 77 -46.51 39.47 13.05
C SER A 77 -46.42 39.89 11.58
N GLN A 78 -46.19 41.19 11.32
CA GLN A 78 -46.02 41.69 9.96
C GLN A 78 -44.81 41.03 9.28
N LEU A 79 -44.93 40.78 7.99
CA LEU A 79 -43.93 40.06 7.20
C LEU A 79 -43.15 41.01 6.31
N LYS A 80 -41.83 40.87 6.32
CA LYS A 80 -40.92 41.53 5.39
C LYS A 80 -40.39 40.53 4.37
N SER A 81 -40.41 40.88 3.08
CA SER A 81 -39.79 40.06 2.03
C SER A 81 -38.27 39.99 2.23
N MET A 82 -37.72 38.79 2.11
CA MET A 82 -36.29 38.55 2.20
C MET A 82 -35.74 38.12 0.85
N GLN A 83 -34.64 38.72 0.42
CA GLN A 83 -33.88 38.24 -0.72
C GLN A 83 -33.05 37.03 -0.31
N TRP A 84 -32.95 36.04 -1.19
CA TRP A 84 -32.19 34.82 -0.93
C TRP A 84 -30.75 35.12 -0.52
N LEU A 85 -30.06 36.02 -1.23
CA LEU A 85 -28.66 36.36 -0.94
C LEU A 85 -28.47 36.91 0.48
N ASP A 86 -29.40 37.76 0.94
CA ASP A 86 -29.37 38.34 2.28
C ASP A 86 -29.64 37.29 3.35
N LEU A 87 -30.57 36.36 3.09
CA LEU A 87 -30.87 35.24 3.97
C LEU A 87 -29.68 34.27 4.03
N PHE A 88 -29.13 33.91 2.88
CA PHE A 88 -28.02 32.98 2.72
C PHE A 88 -26.79 33.42 3.51
N ARG A 89 -26.40 34.69 3.39
CA ARG A 89 -25.26 35.26 4.13
C ARG A 89 -25.51 35.44 5.63
N LYS A 90 -26.78 35.59 6.06
CA LYS A 90 -27.13 35.82 7.46
C LYS A 90 -27.36 34.54 8.24
N ALA A 91 -27.88 33.50 7.61
CA ALA A 91 -28.42 32.32 8.30
C ALA A 91 -27.88 30.98 7.78
N VAL A 92 -27.32 30.93 6.56
CA VAL A 92 -26.97 29.65 5.90
C VAL A 92 -25.47 29.41 5.86
N ILE A 93 -24.66 30.42 5.52
CA ILE A 93 -23.19 30.28 5.46
C ILE A 93 -22.49 31.22 6.44
N LYS A 94 -21.31 30.79 6.92
CA LYS A 94 -20.38 31.60 7.69
C LYS A 94 -19.02 31.61 6.99
N LYS A 95 -18.34 32.76 7.06
CA LYS A 95 -16.95 32.87 6.61
C LYS A 95 -16.04 32.04 7.54
N GLU A 96 -15.14 31.27 6.95
CA GLU A 96 -14.14 30.48 7.66
C GLU A 96 -12.84 31.27 7.80
N GLU A 97 -12.20 31.18 8.97
CA GLU A 97 -11.02 32.00 9.31
C GLU A 97 -9.76 31.54 8.58
N SER A 98 -9.69 30.26 8.20
CA SER A 98 -8.60 29.67 7.42
C SER A 98 -9.16 28.97 6.19
N ARG A 99 -8.40 28.99 5.09
CA ARG A 99 -8.71 28.21 3.87
C ARG A 99 -8.32 26.75 4.12
N GLN A 100 -9.08 26.04 4.96
CA GLN A 100 -8.87 24.60 5.17
C GLN A 100 -9.27 23.81 3.91
N VAL A 101 -8.56 22.73 3.64
CA VAL A 101 -8.86 21.81 2.54
C VAL A 101 -9.38 20.52 3.15
N ALA A 102 -10.59 20.13 2.77
CA ALA A 102 -11.23 18.93 3.31
C ALA A 102 -10.57 17.64 2.75
N ASP A 103 -10.86 16.51 3.40
CA ASP A 103 -10.44 15.18 2.93
C ASP A 103 -10.99 14.84 1.54
N GLU A 104 -12.03 15.54 1.09
CA GLU A 104 -12.54 15.41 -0.25
C GLU A 104 -12.92 16.78 -0.81
N VAL A 105 -12.46 17.05 -2.04
CA VAL A 105 -12.64 18.35 -2.69
C VAL A 105 -13.01 18.20 -4.16
N ILE A 106 -13.73 19.19 -4.68
CA ILE A 106 -14.00 19.35 -6.11
C ILE A 106 -13.38 20.67 -6.59
N LEU A 107 -12.51 20.57 -7.59
CA LEU A 107 -12.04 21.70 -8.38
C LEU A 107 -12.93 21.85 -9.62
N MET A 108 -13.43 23.06 -9.84
CA MET A 108 -14.22 23.43 -11.02
C MET A 108 -13.51 24.53 -11.80
N THR A 109 -13.43 24.37 -13.12
CA THR A 109 -12.96 25.40 -14.03
C THR A 109 -13.70 25.32 -15.36
N ASP A 110 -13.82 26.43 -16.05
CA ASP A 110 -14.30 26.53 -17.43
C ASP A 110 -13.13 26.50 -18.45
N ASN A 111 -11.88 26.51 -17.98
CA ASN A 111 -10.70 26.47 -18.83
C ASN A 111 -10.10 25.05 -18.87
N LYS A 112 -10.12 24.47 -20.07
CA LYS A 112 -9.61 23.13 -20.38
C LYS A 112 -8.11 22.98 -20.12
N GLU A 113 -7.30 23.99 -20.45
CA GLU A 113 -5.85 23.95 -20.23
C GLU A 113 -5.51 24.01 -18.74
N THR A 114 -6.20 24.88 -18.01
CA THR A 114 -6.08 24.98 -16.56
C THR A 114 -6.45 23.64 -15.92
N PHE A 115 -7.59 23.06 -16.31
CA PHE A 115 -8.04 21.73 -15.88
C PHE A 115 -6.98 20.64 -16.10
N PHE A 116 -6.44 20.51 -17.32
CA PHE A 116 -5.40 19.52 -17.61
C PHE A 116 -4.09 19.78 -16.87
N GLY A 117 -3.72 21.05 -16.65
CA GLY A 117 -2.58 21.43 -15.83
C GLY A 117 -2.73 20.96 -14.38
N ALA A 118 -3.91 21.13 -13.79
CA ALA A 118 -4.20 20.62 -12.46
C ALA A 118 -4.20 19.10 -12.42
N VAL A 119 -4.92 18.44 -13.34
CA VAL A 119 -4.94 16.97 -13.46
C VAL A 119 -3.53 16.43 -13.59
N LYS A 120 -2.66 17.02 -14.41
CA LYS A 120 -1.27 16.58 -14.59
C LYS A 120 -0.46 16.67 -13.30
N LYS A 121 -0.52 17.80 -12.58
CA LYS A 121 0.23 17.98 -11.32
C LYS A 121 -0.25 17.01 -10.23
N HIS A 122 -1.56 16.82 -10.14
CA HIS A 122 -2.23 15.96 -9.17
C HIS A 122 -2.03 14.46 -9.48
N PHE A 123 -2.08 14.07 -10.76
CA PHE A 123 -1.88 12.69 -11.22
C PHE A 123 -0.44 12.20 -11.01
N VAL A 124 0.56 13.09 -11.07
CA VAL A 124 1.97 12.73 -10.78
C VAL A 124 2.18 12.32 -9.32
N LEU A 125 1.32 12.75 -8.40
CA LEU A 125 1.52 12.57 -6.95
C LEU A 125 0.50 11.64 -6.27
N GLN A 126 -0.70 11.45 -6.85
CA GLN A 126 -1.86 10.82 -6.18
C GLN A 126 -2.65 9.86 -7.10
N GLN A 127 -1.94 9.00 -7.84
CA GLN A 127 -2.57 7.99 -8.71
C GLN A 127 -3.59 7.14 -7.94
N GLY A 128 -4.80 7.00 -8.48
CA GLY A 128 -5.89 6.19 -7.90
C GLY A 128 -6.86 6.93 -6.96
N GLN A 129 -6.58 8.19 -6.59
CA GLN A 129 -7.40 8.96 -5.62
C GLN A 129 -8.18 10.13 -6.26
N MET A 130 -8.34 10.10 -7.59
CA MET A 130 -8.89 11.20 -8.37
C MET A 130 -9.97 10.71 -9.33
N GLU A 131 -11.04 11.48 -9.42
CA GLU A 131 -12.12 11.28 -10.39
C GLU A 131 -12.36 12.58 -11.13
N PHE A 132 -12.76 12.50 -12.39
CA PHE A 132 -13.09 13.70 -13.14
C PHE A 132 -14.35 13.54 -13.96
N ALA A 133 -14.98 14.68 -14.23
CA ALA A 133 -16.16 14.78 -15.08
C ALA A 133 -16.03 16.03 -15.94
N SER A 134 -16.60 15.99 -17.14
CA SER A 134 -16.67 17.15 -18.04
C SER A 134 -18.09 17.28 -18.54
N PHE A 135 -18.60 18.51 -18.54
CA PHE A 135 -19.92 18.85 -19.03
C PHE A 135 -19.75 19.75 -20.25
N GLU A 136 -20.15 19.25 -21.42
CA GLU A 136 -20.11 19.98 -22.68
C GLU A 136 -21.49 20.60 -22.94
N GLY A 137 -21.55 21.93 -23.10
CA GLY A 137 -22.83 22.65 -23.17
C GLY A 137 -22.71 24.11 -23.62
N ARG A 138 -23.65 24.98 -23.21
CA ARG A 138 -23.58 26.43 -23.50
C ARG A 138 -22.42 27.15 -22.79
N ARG A 139 -21.91 26.54 -21.71
CA ARG A 139 -20.66 26.86 -21.03
C ARG A 139 -20.06 25.52 -20.63
N ASP A 140 -18.83 25.28 -21.02
CA ASP A 140 -18.13 24.05 -20.68
C ASP A 140 -17.56 24.17 -19.28
N PHE A 141 -17.74 23.13 -18.47
CA PHE A 141 -17.15 23.06 -17.13
C PHE A 141 -16.50 21.70 -16.91
N HIS A 142 -15.31 21.73 -16.32
CA HIS A 142 -14.54 20.56 -15.97
C HIS A 142 -14.44 20.45 -14.45
N LEU A 143 -14.73 19.25 -13.94
CA LEU A 143 -14.66 18.92 -12.52
C LEU A 143 -13.55 17.91 -12.26
N LEU A 144 -12.73 18.19 -11.26
CA LEU A 144 -11.75 17.26 -10.71
C LEU A 144 -12.09 17.02 -9.24
N ARG A 145 -12.54 15.81 -8.91
CA ARG A 145 -12.78 15.34 -7.55
C ARG A 145 -11.53 14.64 -7.05
N ILE A 146 -11.08 15.02 -5.86
CA ILE A 146 -9.84 14.52 -5.26
C ILE A 146 -10.16 14.06 -3.85
N THR A 147 -9.83 12.81 -3.56
CA THR A 147 -9.86 12.26 -2.20
C THR A 147 -8.46 12.37 -1.61
N ARG A 148 -8.34 12.93 -0.41
CA ARG A 148 -7.11 13.30 0.31
C ARG A 148 -6.20 14.21 -0.53
N PRO A 149 -6.66 15.42 -0.90
CA PRO A 149 -5.90 16.33 -1.76
C PRO A 149 -4.52 16.69 -1.19
N SER A 150 -3.51 16.71 -2.06
CA SER A 150 -2.18 17.23 -1.71
C SER A 150 -2.18 18.75 -1.71
N LEU A 151 -2.01 19.34 -0.52
CA LEU A 151 -1.93 20.79 -0.33
C LEU A 151 -0.78 21.43 -1.13
N TRP A 152 0.33 20.72 -1.35
CA TRP A 152 1.42 21.17 -2.23
C TRP A 152 0.93 21.46 -3.66
N VAL A 153 0.09 20.59 -4.22
CA VAL A 153 -0.47 20.84 -5.55
C VAL A 153 -1.40 22.04 -5.48
N PHE A 154 -2.29 22.11 -4.49
CA PHE A 154 -3.21 23.24 -4.30
C PHE A 154 -2.49 24.60 -4.21
N ASN A 155 -1.36 24.66 -3.49
CA ASN A 155 -0.55 25.87 -3.35
C ASN A 155 0.23 26.25 -4.62
N THR A 156 0.36 25.32 -5.57
CA THR A 156 1.05 25.54 -6.86
C THR A 156 0.09 25.66 -8.04
N LEU A 157 -1.22 25.51 -7.82
CA LEU A 157 -2.26 25.85 -8.81
C LEU A 157 -2.44 27.37 -8.86
N GLU A 158 -2.70 27.90 -10.04
CA GLU A 158 -3.06 29.32 -10.17
C GLU A 158 -4.43 29.55 -9.51
N GLU A 159 -4.46 30.30 -8.40
CA GLU A 159 -5.69 30.58 -7.64
C GLU A 159 -6.78 31.26 -8.51
N SER A 160 -6.39 31.95 -9.58
CA SER A 160 -7.31 32.61 -10.52
C SER A 160 -7.99 31.67 -11.51
N GLY A 161 -7.51 30.42 -11.63
CA GLY A 161 -7.95 29.47 -12.66
C GLY A 161 -9.01 28.46 -12.20
N PHE A 162 -9.26 28.35 -10.90
CA PHE A 162 -10.16 27.35 -10.32
C PHE A 162 -11.07 27.91 -9.24
N THR A 163 -12.29 27.39 -9.19
CA THR A 163 -13.13 27.47 -7.99
C THR A 163 -13.08 26.12 -7.28
N TRP A 164 -12.62 26.11 -6.03
CA TRP A 164 -12.54 24.92 -5.19
C TRP A 164 -13.73 24.79 -4.23
N PHE A 165 -14.17 23.57 -4.00
CA PHE A 165 -15.29 23.26 -3.11
C PHE A 165 -14.90 22.13 -2.14
N ASN A 166 -15.08 22.36 -0.85
CA ASN A 166 -14.85 21.38 0.21
C ASN A 166 -16.09 20.54 0.45
N LEU A 167 -15.93 19.24 0.66
CA LEU A 167 -17.01 18.38 1.16
C LEU A 167 -17.49 18.91 2.52
N VAL A 168 -18.80 18.96 2.70
CA VAL A 168 -19.37 19.34 4.00
C VAL A 168 -19.33 18.15 4.95
N ASP A 169 -18.83 18.36 6.17
CA ASP A 169 -18.69 17.32 7.19
C ASP A 169 -19.97 16.48 7.36
N ASN A 170 -19.81 15.16 7.44
CA ASN A 170 -20.89 14.17 7.59
C ASN A 170 -21.91 14.07 6.43
N HIS A 171 -21.64 14.70 5.27
CA HIS A 171 -22.47 14.58 4.08
C HIS A 171 -21.75 13.89 2.92
N SER A 172 -22.49 13.13 2.12
CA SER A 172 -22.04 12.63 0.82
C SER A 172 -22.56 13.55 -0.28
N GLY A 173 -21.68 14.05 -1.14
CA GLY A 173 -22.07 14.76 -2.36
C GLY A 173 -22.45 16.24 -2.23
N ILE A 174 -22.38 16.84 -1.03
CA ILE A 174 -22.63 18.29 -0.83
C ILE A 174 -21.30 19.00 -0.60
N PHE A 175 -21.00 20.02 -1.41
CA PHE A 175 -19.75 20.76 -1.33
C PHE A 175 -19.98 22.28 -1.26
N VAL A 176 -19.14 22.98 -0.50
CA VAL A 176 -19.21 24.44 -0.31
C VAL A 176 -17.92 25.11 -0.78
N GLU A 177 -18.04 26.26 -1.46
CA GLU A 177 -16.90 27.04 -1.95
C GLU A 177 -15.95 27.39 -0.79
N ALA A 178 -14.65 27.11 -0.95
CA ALA A 178 -13.76 27.19 0.20
C ALA A 178 -13.51 28.63 0.69
N GLY A 179 -13.23 28.75 2.00
CA GLY A 179 -13.31 29.99 2.76
C GLY A 179 -14.71 30.25 3.35
N TRP A 180 -15.66 29.34 3.11
CA TRP A 180 -17.01 29.36 3.65
C TRP A 180 -17.40 27.99 4.18
N ARG A 181 -18.19 27.98 5.25
CA ARG A 181 -18.78 26.78 5.83
C ARG A 181 -20.29 26.97 6.00
N ILE A 182 -21.05 25.88 5.94
CA ILE A 182 -22.50 25.93 6.21
C ILE A 182 -22.71 26.00 7.73
N HIS A 183 -23.68 26.80 8.17
CA HIS A 183 -24.14 26.76 9.55
C HIS A 183 -24.75 25.39 9.85
N ASP A 184 -24.20 24.71 10.87
CA ASP A 184 -24.53 23.37 11.37
C ASP A 184 -25.80 22.73 10.78
N ILE A 185 -25.59 21.74 9.91
CA ILE A 185 -26.63 20.94 9.25
C ILE A 185 -26.81 19.55 9.88
N SER A 186 -26.04 19.25 10.93
CA SER A 186 -25.99 17.96 11.61
C SER A 186 -26.33 18.10 13.09
N GLY A 187 -27.62 18.03 13.41
CA GLY A 187 -28.12 18.02 14.78
C GLY A 187 -29.44 17.24 14.90
N LEU A 188 -29.81 16.85 16.12
CA LEU A 188 -31.06 16.11 16.41
C LEU A 188 -32.34 16.81 15.92
N ASP A 189 -32.27 18.13 15.68
CA ASP A 189 -33.38 18.96 15.18
C ASP A 189 -33.31 19.27 13.66
N CYS A 190 -32.39 18.65 12.92
CA CYS A 190 -32.25 18.81 11.47
C CYS A 190 -33.15 17.82 10.72
N PHE A 191 -34.46 18.10 10.72
CA PHE A 191 -35.49 17.18 10.22
C PHE A 191 -35.49 16.98 8.68
N ASN A 192 -34.89 17.88 7.90
CA ASN A 192 -34.99 17.88 6.43
C ASN A 192 -33.61 17.89 5.76
N GLN A 193 -32.83 16.83 5.99
CA GLN A 193 -31.54 16.66 5.32
C GLN A 193 -31.74 16.16 3.89
N PHE A 194 -31.16 16.87 2.93
CA PHE A 194 -31.05 16.36 1.57
C PHE A 194 -30.26 15.05 1.56
N ARG A 195 -30.78 14.04 0.87
CA ARG A 195 -29.98 12.89 0.47
C ARG A 195 -29.60 13.03 -0.98
N VAL A 196 -28.29 13.10 -1.21
CA VAL A 196 -27.74 13.02 -2.55
C VAL A 196 -27.78 11.55 -2.96
N VAL A 197 -28.51 11.25 -4.03
CA VAL A 197 -28.69 9.90 -4.58
C VAL A 197 -28.07 9.79 -5.97
N ASP A 198 -27.81 8.57 -6.43
CA ASP A 198 -27.25 8.27 -7.75
C ASP A 198 -25.98 9.06 -8.13
N ASN A 199 -25.03 9.23 -7.20
CA ASN A 199 -23.77 9.97 -7.41
C ASN A 199 -23.98 11.46 -7.81
N GLY A 200 -25.08 12.07 -7.36
CA GLY A 200 -25.28 13.51 -7.47
C GLY A 200 -24.18 14.33 -6.77
N VAL A 201 -24.09 15.61 -7.14
CA VAL A 201 -23.23 16.60 -6.50
C VAL A 201 -23.97 17.92 -6.42
N LEU A 202 -24.05 18.50 -5.23
CA LEU A 202 -24.54 19.86 -5.01
C LEU A 202 -23.38 20.77 -4.62
N LEU A 203 -23.04 21.73 -5.48
CA LEU A 203 -22.03 22.77 -5.23
C LEU A 203 -22.71 24.06 -4.76
N ILE A 204 -22.24 24.61 -3.65
CA ILE A 204 -22.77 25.83 -3.02
C ILE A 204 -21.74 26.95 -3.16
N GLN A 205 -22.08 28.01 -3.89
CA GLN A 205 -21.21 29.16 -4.14
C GLN A 205 -21.43 30.29 -3.12
N LYS A 206 -20.41 31.11 -2.88
CA LYS A 206 -20.46 32.25 -1.93
C LYS A 206 -21.49 33.32 -2.28
N ASP A 207 -21.92 33.37 -3.53
CA ASP A 207 -22.94 34.28 -4.05
C ASP A 207 -24.37 33.71 -3.94
N GLY A 208 -24.54 32.57 -3.25
CA GLY A 208 -25.83 31.93 -3.02
C GLY A 208 -26.31 31.08 -4.19
N ARG A 209 -25.53 30.90 -5.26
CA ARG A 209 -25.90 29.98 -6.34
C ARG A 209 -25.74 28.54 -5.89
N LEU A 210 -26.73 27.73 -6.27
CA LEU A 210 -26.77 26.28 -6.05
C LEU A 210 -26.62 25.59 -7.41
N VAL A 211 -25.56 24.82 -7.57
CA VAL A 211 -25.28 24.08 -8.82
C VAL A 211 -25.43 22.60 -8.53
N ASN A 212 -26.51 21.99 -9.03
CA ASN A 212 -26.72 20.54 -8.94
C ASN A 212 -26.24 19.86 -10.22
N LEU A 213 -25.35 18.89 -10.06
CA LEU A 213 -24.70 18.15 -11.13
C LEU A 213 -24.93 16.66 -10.89
N LYS A 214 -25.08 15.89 -11.98
CA LYS A 214 -24.99 14.42 -11.94
C LYS A 214 -23.77 14.00 -12.75
N PRO A 215 -22.55 14.22 -12.23
CA PRO A 215 -21.32 13.95 -12.95
C PRO A 215 -21.18 12.45 -13.23
N SER A 216 -20.90 12.12 -14.48
CA SER A 216 -20.42 10.79 -14.85
C SER A 216 -18.94 10.69 -14.48
N TRP A 217 -18.66 10.40 -13.20
CA TRP A 217 -17.30 10.29 -12.70
C TRP A 217 -16.52 9.22 -13.43
N LYS A 218 -15.35 9.61 -13.95
CA LYS A 218 -14.36 8.71 -14.52
C LYS A 218 -13.20 8.61 -13.55
N LYS A 219 -12.89 7.40 -13.07
CA LYS A 219 -11.73 7.17 -12.20
C LYS A 219 -10.46 7.51 -12.95
N GLY A 220 -9.52 8.16 -12.27
CA GLY A 220 -8.16 8.40 -12.77
C GLY A 220 -7.39 7.12 -13.06
N GLU A 221 -7.83 5.97 -12.52
CA GLU A 221 -7.31 4.63 -12.87
C GLU A 221 -7.72 4.20 -14.28
N SER A 222 -8.94 4.58 -14.69
CA SER A 222 -9.53 4.19 -15.98
C SER A 222 -9.17 5.14 -17.12
N ILE A 223 -8.59 6.31 -16.82
CA ILE A 223 -8.14 7.27 -17.84
C ILE A 223 -6.91 8.03 -17.33
N ILE A 224 -5.73 7.64 -17.82
CA ILE A 224 -4.97 8.52 -18.72
C ILE A 224 -4.63 7.73 -19.98
N LYS A 225 -5.57 7.75 -20.92
CA LYS A 225 -5.24 8.08 -22.30
C LYS A 225 -5.37 9.61 -22.34
N VAL A 226 -4.26 10.33 -22.15
CA VAL A 226 -4.18 11.70 -22.69
C VAL A 226 -4.13 11.45 -24.19
N ASP A 227 -5.18 11.80 -24.91
CA ASP A 227 -5.02 12.08 -26.32
C ASP A 227 -4.09 13.31 -26.41
N PHE A 228 -2.78 13.07 -26.52
CA PHE A 228 -2.13 13.68 -27.68
C PHE A 228 -2.75 12.89 -28.82
N ALA A 229 -3.77 13.46 -29.47
CA ALA A 229 -4.45 12.96 -30.66
C ALA A 229 -4.34 11.45 -30.89
N GLU A 230 -5.45 10.71 -30.76
CA GLU A 230 -5.53 9.29 -31.09
C GLU A 230 -4.75 8.93 -32.38
N LEU A 231 -3.54 8.42 -32.20
CA LEU A 231 -2.84 7.59 -33.16
C LEU A 231 -2.66 6.22 -32.50
N LYS A 232 -3.44 5.30 -33.02
CA LYS A 232 -3.33 3.84 -32.90
C LYS A 232 -1.93 3.34 -32.54
N VAL A 233 -1.90 2.47 -31.53
CA VAL A 233 -0.89 1.43 -31.30
C VAL A 233 -0.41 0.88 -32.66
N PRO A 234 0.92 0.75 -32.95
CA PRO A 234 1.85 -0.04 -32.13
C PRO A 234 3.33 0.40 -32.05
N GLN A 235 4.01 -0.10 -31.01
CA GLN A 235 5.40 -0.62 -31.02
C GLN A 235 6.64 0.30 -31.21
N LYS A 236 7.62 0.07 -30.31
CA LYS A 236 9.09 -0.11 -30.45
C LYS A 236 10.04 0.93 -31.08
N SER A 237 10.63 1.81 -30.25
CA SER A 237 12.03 2.32 -30.28
C SER A 237 12.53 3.67 -30.89
N GLU A 238 12.24 4.85 -30.30
CA GLU A 238 13.13 6.07 -30.26
C GLU A 238 13.04 6.58 -28.82
N ASP A 239 14.06 6.85 -28.02
CA ASP A 239 15.38 7.42 -28.26
C ASP A 239 16.41 6.68 -27.39
N ALA A 240 16.87 5.51 -27.82
CA ALA A 240 18.24 5.13 -27.50
C ALA A 240 19.17 5.85 -28.49
N ALA A 241 19.23 7.18 -28.39
CA ALA A 241 20.41 7.91 -28.79
C ALA A 241 21.39 7.79 -27.60
N ILE A 242 22.15 6.69 -27.57
CA ILE A 242 23.25 6.57 -26.61
C ILE A 242 24.33 7.56 -27.03
N LYS A 243 24.45 8.69 -26.31
CA LYS A 243 25.57 9.62 -26.45
C LYS A 243 26.77 9.10 -25.67
N VAL A 244 27.77 8.59 -26.40
CA VAL A 244 29.07 8.18 -25.86
C VAL A 244 30.15 8.88 -26.67
N LYS A 245 31.23 9.33 -26.00
CA LYS A 245 32.41 9.92 -26.65
C LYS A 245 33.57 8.90 -26.74
N PRO A 246 33.65 8.06 -27.79
CA PRO A 246 34.86 7.33 -28.13
C PRO A 246 35.74 8.17 -29.07
N PHE A 247 37.06 8.10 -28.89
CA PHE A 247 38.02 8.82 -29.74
C PHE A 247 38.12 8.18 -31.14
N LEU A 248 37.75 8.93 -32.18
CA LEU A 248 37.73 8.50 -33.59
C LEU A 248 39.00 8.90 -34.36
N ARG A 249 39.27 8.25 -35.50
CA ARG A 249 40.40 8.59 -36.41
C ARG A 249 39.95 8.62 -37.89
N PRO A 250 40.50 9.52 -38.73
CA PRO A 250 40.29 9.49 -40.18
C PRO A 250 41.06 8.40 -40.93
N THR A 251 40.45 7.84 -41.98
CA THR A 251 40.87 6.68 -42.81
C THR A 251 40.34 6.74 -44.27
N ASP A 252 41.15 7.15 -45.26
CA ASP A 252 40.73 7.44 -46.65
C ASP A 252 40.29 6.23 -47.53
N ARG A 253 39.31 5.44 -47.10
CA ARG A 253 38.80 4.28 -47.86
C ARG A 253 37.50 4.62 -48.60
N HIS A 254 37.43 4.29 -49.88
CA HIS A 254 36.19 4.38 -50.65
C HIS A 254 35.28 3.20 -50.30
N HIS A 255 34.10 3.50 -49.76
CA HIS A 255 33.16 2.50 -49.27
C HIS A 255 31.85 2.51 -50.07
N LEU A 256 31.29 1.32 -50.31
CA LEU A 256 30.01 1.13 -51.00
C LEU A 256 28.86 1.20 -50.00
N ALA A 257 27.74 1.81 -50.41
CA ALA A 257 26.53 1.89 -49.60
C ALA A 257 25.87 0.52 -49.51
N VAL A 258 25.67 0.05 -48.29
CA VAL A 258 25.00 -1.22 -47.99
C VAL A 258 23.85 -1.06 -47.00
N PHE A 259 23.68 0.15 -46.47
CA PHE A 259 22.64 0.47 -45.50
C PHE A 259 22.17 1.90 -45.65
N TRP A 260 20.88 2.16 -45.41
CA TRP A 260 20.27 3.46 -45.61
C TRP A 260 19.33 3.82 -44.48
N LYS A 261 19.46 5.05 -43.98
CA LYS A 261 18.50 5.64 -43.02
C LYS A 261 17.44 6.40 -43.81
N ILE A 262 16.22 5.87 -43.79
CA ILE A 262 15.06 6.43 -44.47
C ILE A 262 14.40 7.42 -43.54
N GLN A 263 14.69 8.70 -43.79
CA GLN A 263 14.11 9.81 -43.05
C GLN A 263 12.74 10.24 -43.62
N ASN A 264 12.45 9.90 -44.89
CA ASN A 264 11.21 10.25 -45.57
C ASN A 264 10.43 9.02 -46.08
N HIS A 265 9.45 8.58 -45.28
CA HIS A 265 8.62 7.41 -45.57
C HIS A 265 7.73 7.56 -46.80
N GLN A 266 7.27 8.77 -47.14
CA GLN A 266 6.41 8.98 -48.32
C GLN A 266 7.21 8.79 -49.61
N GLN A 267 8.45 9.28 -49.62
CA GLN A 267 9.38 9.07 -50.73
C GLN A 267 9.76 7.59 -50.87
N PHE A 268 9.97 6.88 -49.75
CA PHE A 268 10.19 5.44 -49.78
C PHE A 268 8.97 4.66 -50.30
N LYS A 269 7.75 5.00 -49.85
CA LYS A 269 6.49 4.41 -50.36
C LYS A 269 6.33 4.65 -51.87
N ALA A 270 6.73 5.83 -52.37
CA ALA A 270 6.74 6.11 -53.81
C ALA A 270 7.77 5.26 -54.57
N ILE A 271 8.97 5.06 -54.01
CA ILE A 271 9.99 4.18 -54.61
C ILE A 271 9.48 2.72 -54.63
N VAL A 272 8.93 2.21 -53.53
CA VAL A 272 8.36 0.84 -53.44
C VAL A 272 7.17 0.65 -54.39
N ALA A 273 6.35 1.69 -54.60
CA ALA A 273 5.22 1.63 -55.54
C ALA A 273 5.66 1.67 -57.02
N ASN A 274 6.81 2.29 -57.32
CA ASN A 274 7.33 2.43 -58.68
C ASN A 274 8.31 1.30 -59.07
N GLU A 275 8.94 0.65 -58.10
CA GLU A 275 9.91 -0.44 -58.29
C GLU A 275 9.30 -1.82 -58.04
N ALA A 276 9.76 -2.85 -58.77
CA ALA A 276 9.20 -4.20 -58.61
C ALA A 276 9.63 -4.83 -57.27
N LEU A 277 8.70 -5.46 -56.55
CA LEU A 277 8.98 -6.16 -55.28
C LEU A 277 10.14 -7.17 -55.36
N LYS A 278 10.37 -7.77 -56.54
CA LYS A 278 11.50 -8.69 -56.78
C LYS A 278 12.87 -8.02 -56.56
N SER A 279 12.99 -6.72 -56.84
CA SER A 279 14.24 -5.96 -56.64
C SER A 279 14.57 -5.78 -55.15
N PHE A 280 13.58 -5.88 -54.26
CA PHE A 280 13.75 -5.78 -52.81
C PHE A 280 14.00 -7.12 -52.10
N ARG A 281 14.05 -8.25 -52.81
CA ARG A 281 14.09 -9.60 -52.21
C ARG A 281 15.26 -9.82 -51.23
N ASN A 282 16.40 -9.22 -51.52
CA ASN A 282 17.63 -9.32 -50.70
C ASN A 282 17.84 -8.10 -49.81
N TYR A 283 16.81 -7.28 -49.62
CA TYR A 283 16.82 -6.16 -48.68
C TYR A 283 16.04 -6.53 -47.42
N ARG A 284 16.50 -6.00 -46.29
CA ARG A 284 15.85 -6.16 -44.98
C ARG A 284 15.65 -4.81 -44.34
N SER A 285 14.61 -4.70 -43.54
CA SER A 285 14.24 -3.44 -42.92
C SER A 285 14.03 -3.56 -41.43
N TRP A 286 14.33 -2.46 -40.73
CA TRP A 286 13.96 -2.26 -39.33
C TRP A 286 13.08 -1.04 -39.27
N PHE A 287 11.92 -1.19 -38.63
CA PHE A 287 11.02 -0.08 -38.36
C PHE A 287 11.04 0.23 -36.88
N CYS A 288 11.69 1.33 -36.53
CA CYS A 288 11.76 1.85 -35.17
C CYS A 288 10.45 2.61 -34.83
N ALA A 289 10.15 2.88 -33.55
CA ALA A 289 8.79 3.24 -33.07
C ALA A 289 8.43 4.62 -33.52
N ASP A 290 9.44 5.45 -33.44
CA ASP A 290 9.50 6.75 -34.04
C ASP A 290 9.19 6.83 -35.50
N GLY A 291 9.35 5.73 -36.21
CA GLY A 291 9.33 5.78 -37.65
C GLY A 291 10.59 6.39 -38.25
N ARG A 292 11.77 6.09 -37.72
CA ARG A 292 12.96 5.88 -38.54
C ARG A 292 12.88 4.48 -39.10
N LEU A 293 13.02 4.42 -40.42
CA LEU A 293 13.12 3.17 -41.15
C LEU A 293 14.56 3.02 -41.60
N PHE A 294 15.10 1.84 -41.41
CA PHE A 294 16.42 1.50 -41.89
C PHE A 294 16.33 0.34 -42.86
N ILE A 295 17.13 0.40 -43.92
CA ILE A 295 17.20 -0.67 -44.92
C ILE A 295 18.63 -1.12 -45.09
N SER A 296 18.84 -2.44 -45.07
CA SER A 296 20.11 -3.08 -45.35
C SER A 296 20.03 -3.94 -46.61
N ALA A 297 21.03 -3.83 -47.46
CA ALA A 297 21.31 -4.79 -48.52
C ALA A 297 22.04 -6.00 -47.94
N ARG A 298 21.41 -7.19 -47.94
CA ARG A 298 22.05 -8.43 -47.46
C ARG A 298 22.88 -9.06 -48.57
N GLY A 299 24.17 -8.72 -48.58
CA GLY A 299 25.19 -9.39 -49.39
C GLY A 299 25.25 -8.96 -50.86
N ALA A 300 26.18 -9.57 -51.61
CA ALA A 300 26.53 -9.14 -52.96
C ALA A 300 25.43 -9.37 -54.03
N GLN A 301 24.37 -10.10 -53.69
CA GLN A 301 23.24 -10.40 -54.59
C GLN A 301 22.09 -9.39 -54.49
N ALA A 302 22.23 -8.32 -53.69
CA ALA A 302 21.28 -7.22 -53.68
C ALA A 302 21.35 -6.41 -54.99
N ASP A 303 20.20 -5.99 -55.50
CA ASP A 303 20.10 -5.24 -56.76
C ASP A 303 20.80 -3.88 -56.59
N ARG A 304 21.88 -3.67 -57.37
CA ARG A 304 22.72 -2.48 -57.28
C ARG A 304 22.05 -1.24 -57.86
N ALA A 305 21.14 -1.39 -58.83
CA ALA A 305 20.41 -0.25 -59.38
C ALA A 305 19.52 0.37 -58.30
N LEU A 306 18.84 -0.48 -57.53
CA LEU A 306 18.04 -0.05 -56.41
C LEU A 306 18.88 0.58 -55.29
N ALA A 307 20.08 0.05 -55.01
CA ALA A 307 21.01 0.66 -54.05
C ALA A 307 21.42 2.09 -54.45
N THR A 308 21.59 2.36 -55.76
CA THR A 308 21.86 3.71 -56.27
C THR A 308 20.65 4.62 -56.07
N VAL A 309 19.45 4.17 -56.43
CA VAL A 309 18.21 4.93 -56.22
C VAL A 309 18.00 5.26 -54.74
N LEU A 310 18.27 4.30 -53.85
CA LEU A 310 18.20 4.51 -52.40
C LEU A 310 19.29 5.46 -51.90
N SER A 311 20.49 5.44 -52.47
CA SER A 311 21.58 6.35 -52.08
C SER A 311 21.36 7.78 -52.56
N ASP A 312 20.68 7.95 -53.71
CA ASP A 312 20.28 9.27 -54.21
C ASP A 312 19.13 9.86 -53.37
N ALA A 313 18.28 8.99 -52.81
CA ALA A 313 17.12 9.39 -52.03
C ALA A 313 17.38 9.52 -50.53
N PHE A 314 18.27 8.71 -49.95
CA PHE A 314 18.43 8.52 -48.51
C PHE A 314 19.89 8.46 -48.09
N VAL A 315 20.15 8.79 -46.83
CA VAL A 315 21.51 8.85 -46.28
C VAL A 315 22.14 7.46 -46.30
N PRO A 316 23.24 7.26 -47.06
CA PRO A 316 23.88 5.97 -47.21
C PRO A 316 24.95 5.74 -46.14
N PHE A 317 25.02 4.50 -45.66
CA PHE A 317 25.95 4.00 -44.67
C PHE A 317 26.74 2.83 -45.26
N TYR A 318 27.99 2.71 -44.83
CA TYR A 318 28.84 1.57 -45.09
C TYR A 318 29.08 0.79 -43.81
N GLU A 319 29.42 -0.49 -43.97
CA GLU A 319 29.81 -1.34 -42.86
C GLU A 319 31.30 -1.17 -42.57
N ALA A 320 31.61 -0.66 -41.38
CA ALA A 320 32.97 -0.32 -40.99
C ALA A 320 33.71 -1.51 -40.37
N GLU A 321 33.02 -2.26 -39.52
CA GLU A 321 33.44 -3.51 -38.90
C GLU A 321 32.17 -4.33 -38.63
N GLU A 322 32.22 -5.66 -38.71
CA GLU A 322 31.06 -6.56 -38.70
C GLU A 322 29.87 -6.06 -37.85
N ARG A 323 28.76 -5.69 -38.51
CA ARG A 323 27.50 -5.15 -37.96
C ARG A 323 27.55 -3.75 -37.34
N VAL A 324 28.65 -3.02 -37.49
CA VAL A 324 28.80 -1.60 -37.14
C VAL A 324 28.77 -0.74 -38.40
N LEU A 325 27.77 0.14 -38.49
CA LEU A 325 27.47 0.93 -39.68
C LEU A 325 27.78 2.41 -39.45
N LEU A 326 28.43 3.03 -40.45
CA LEU A 326 28.84 4.42 -40.42
C LEU A 326 28.43 5.15 -41.71
N PRO A 327 28.11 6.46 -41.64
CA PRO A 327 27.70 7.22 -42.82
C PRO A 327 28.85 7.36 -43.82
N ILE A 328 28.53 7.23 -45.11
CA ILE A 328 29.53 7.34 -46.19
C ILE A 328 29.94 8.81 -46.38
N GLY A 329 31.23 9.04 -46.62
CA GLY A 329 31.79 10.36 -46.89
C GLY A 329 32.29 11.12 -45.66
N LYS A 330 32.00 10.65 -44.44
CA LYS A 330 32.66 11.10 -43.21
C LYS A 330 33.64 10.04 -42.73
N VAL A 331 34.91 10.41 -42.70
CA VAL A 331 35.99 9.48 -42.47
C VAL A 331 36.33 9.42 -40.99
N LEU A 332 35.57 8.64 -40.21
CA LEU A 332 35.80 8.46 -38.78
C LEU A 332 35.46 7.03 -38.37
N SER A 333 36.47 6.18 -38.15
CA SER A 333 36.25 4.80 -37.69
C SER A 333 36.45 4.68 -36.17
N PRO A 334 35.71 3.81 -35.45
CA PRO A 334 35.92 3.57 -34.03
C PRO A 334 37.29 2.92 -33.80
N ARG A 335 37.90 3.17 -32.62
CA ARG A 335 39.17 2.52 -32.23
C ARG A 335 39.00 1.16 -31.55
N LEU A 336 37.77 0.79 -31.20
CA LEU A 336 37.43 -0.45 -30.49
C LEU A 336 36.86 -1.45 -31.50
N SER A 337 37.14 -2.74 -31.30
CA SER A 337 36.62 -3.81 -32.15
C SER A 337 35.10 -3.96 -32.01
N SER A 338 34.45 -4.57 -33.02
CA SER A 338 32.99 -4.78 -33.01
C SER A 338 32.49 -5.48 -31.74
N GLU A 339 33.15 -6.56 -31.28
CA GLU A 339 32.80 -7.26 -30.03
C GLU A 339 32.83 -6.32 -28.81
N ARG A 340 33.84 -5.43 -28.73
CA ARG A 340 33.97 -4.48 -27.62
C ARG A 340 32.96 -3.35 -27.71
N LEU A 341 32.55 -2.96 -28.91
CA LEU A 341 31.50 -1.96 -29.11
C LEU A 341 30.14 -2.53 -28.72
N HIS A 342 29.80 -3.74 -29.16
CA HIS A 342 28.56 -4.40 -28.75
C HIS A 342 28.52 -4.64 -27.23
N ALA A 343 29.61 -5.12 -26.63
CA ALA A 343 29.71 -5.24 -25.18
C ALA A 343 29.60 -3.88 -24.46
N PHE A 344 30.19 -2.81 -25.01
CA PHE A 344 30.14 -1.46 -24.43
C PHE A 344 28.74 -0.85 -24.49
N PHE A 345 27.99 -1.11 -25.56
CA PHE A 345 26.59 -0.70 -25.70
C PHE A 345 25.61 -1.70 -25.09
N GLU A 346 26.10 -2.70 -24.34
CA GLU A 346 25.31 -3.79 -23.74
C GLU A 346 24.37 -4.48 -24.75
N ALA A 347 24.81 -4.55 -26.01
CA ALA A 347 24.09 -5.09 -27.15
C ALA A 347 24.53 -6.52 -27.47
N SER A 348 23.64 -7.32 -28.07
CA SER A 348 24.04 -8.63 -28.58
C SER A 348 25.02 -8.45 -29.74
N ASP A 349 25.99 -9.35 -29.85
CA ASP A 349 26.89 -9.52 -31.01
C ASP A 349 26.19 -9.69 -32.37
N LYS A 350 24.88 -9.95 -32.36
CA LYS A 350 24.05 -10.08 -33.55
C LYS A 350 23.25 -8.83 -33.88
N ASP A 351 23.20 -7.85 -33.00
CA ASP A 351 22.51 -6.62 -33.28
C ASP A 351 23.34 -5.74 -34.22
N ILE A 352 22.71 -4.75 -34.83
CA ILE A 352 23.41 -3.80 -35.71
C ILE A 352 23.55 -2.48 -34.95
N LEU A 353 24.79 -2.00 -34.84
CA LEU A 353 25.09 -0.69 -34.28
C LEU A 353 25.25 0.32 -35.41
N CYS A 354 24.28 1.23 -35.55
CA CYS A 354 24.36 2.34 -36.49
C CYS A 354 24.88 3.58 -35.76
N ILE A 355 26.10 4.00 -36.07
CA ILE A 355 26.75 5.13 -35.41
C ILE A 355 26.76 6.31 -36.37
N GLU A 356 26.20 7.42 -35.92
CA GLU A 356 26.14 8.68 -36.65
C GLU A 356 26.66 9.82 -35.78
N GLU A 357 27.11 10.90 -36.41
CA GLU A 357 27.55 12.10 -35.70
C GLU A 357 26.46 13.15 -35.83
N GLU A 358 25.79 13.43 -34.72
CA GLU A 358 24.77 14.47 -34.61
C GLU A 358 25.26 15.54 -33.63
N ASP A 359 25.32 16.79 -34.08
CA ASP A 359 25.81 17.95 -33.31
C ASP A 359 27.22 17.78 -32.70
N GLY A 360 28.14 17.13 -33.42
CA GLY A 360 29.54 16.92 -33.00
C GLY A 360 29.70 15.85 -31.91
N GLU A 361 28.63 15.13 -31.57
CA GLU A 361 28.65 13.97 -30.69
C GLU A 361 28.22 12.72 -31.45
N LEU A 362 28.83 11.58 -31.12
CA LEU A 362 28.45 10.31 -31.70
C LEU A 362 27.20 9.77 -31.03
N VAL A 363 26.21 9.48 -31.85
CA VAL A 363 24.96 8.84 -31.47
C VAL A 363 24.97 7.44 -32.06
N CYS A 364 24.77 6.44 -31.20
CA CYS A 364 24.65 5.06 -31.62
C CYS A 364 23.18 4.63 -31.53
N THR A 365 22.61 4.18 -32.64
CA THR A 365 21.29 3.56 -32.72
C THR A 365 21.48 2.03 -32.81
N LEU A 366 20.95 1.31 -31.82
CA LEU A 366 20.97 -0.14 -31.76
C LEU A 366 19.75 -0.73 -32.49
N LEU A 367 19.99 -1.63 -33.45
CA LEU A 367 18.94 -2.30 -34.21
C LEU A 367 18.99 -3.81 -33.96
N GLY A 368 18.00 -4.29 -33.22
CA GLY A 368 17.92 -5.70 -32.81
C GLY A 368 17.72 -6.65 -34.00
N GLU A 369 18.38 -7.81 -33.98
CA GLU A 369 18.18 -8.83 -35.03
C GLU A 369 16.74 -9.38 -35.03
N ALA A 370 16.13 -9.49 -33.85
CA ALA A 370 14.76 -9.98 -33.68
C ALA A 370 13.68 -9.05 -34.27
N ASP A 371 14.03 -7.78 -34.53
CA ASP A 371 13.11 -6.77 -35.07
C ASP A 371 13.25 -6.56 -36.59
N MET A 372 14.07 -7.39 -37.24
CA MET A 372 14.31 -7.34 -38.67
C MET A 372 13.14 -7.95 -39.45
N LEU A 373 12.60 -7.19 -40.40
CA LEU A 373 11.51 -7.61 -41.27
C LEU A 373 11.96 -7.70 -42.73
N THR A 374 11.23 -8.52 -43.52
CA THR A 374 11.28 -8.39 -44.98
C THR A 374 10.46 -7.18 -45.43
N ILE A 375 10.76 -6.64 -46.61
CA ILE A 375 9.98 -5.51 -47.16
C ILE A 375 8.52 -5.93 -47.42
N GLU A 376 8.26 -7.20 -47.72
CA GLU A 376 6.90 -7.73 -47.92
C GLU A 376 6.10 -7.77 -46.61
N ASP A 377 6.71 -8.22 -45.50
CA ASP A 377 6.07 -8.22 -44.17
C ASP A 377 5.84 -6.79 -43.65
N PHE A 378 6.74 -5.85 -43.96
CA PHE A 378 6.55 -4.43 -43.65
C PHE A 378 5.31 -3.85 -44.36
N ILE A 379 5.09 -4.20 -45.63
CA ILE A 379 3.91 -3.76 -46.38
C ILE A 379 2.63 -4.37 -45.78
N ALA A 380 2.65 -5.65 -45.40
CA ALA A 380 1.51 -6.31 -44.74
C ALA A 380 1.15 -5.65 -43.41
N LEU A 381 2.15 -5.32 -42.57
CA LEU A 381 1.97 -4.61 -41.30
C LEU A 381 1.31 -3.22 -41.48
N GLU A 382 1.69 -2.48 -42.53
CA GLU A 382 1.08 -1.18 -42.83
C GLU A 382 -0.36 -1.29 -43.36
N VAL A 383 -0.68 -2.36 -44.09
CA VAL A 383 -2.05 -2.66 -44.56
C VAL A 383 -2.97 -3.05 -43.39
N GLU A 384 -2.47 -3.84 -42.43
CA GLU A 384 -3.21 -4.24 -41.23
C GLU A 384 -3.49 -3.03 -40.31
N ARG A 385 -2.51 -2.12 -40.15
CA ARG A 385 -2.68 -0.83 -39.48
C ARG A 385 -3.71 0.07 -40.17
N ALA A 386 -3.81 0.01 -41.50
CA ALA A 386 -4.82 0.72 -42.28
C ALA A 386 -6.21 0.08 -42.15
N ALA A 387 -6.32 -1.25 -42.10
CA ALA A 387 -7.58 -1.97 -41.91
C ALA A 387 -8.21 -1.69 -40.53
N HIS A 388 -7.41 -1.66 -39.46
CA HIS A 388 -7.91 -1.26 -38.14
C HIS A 388 -8.41 0.20 -38.11
N ARG A 389 -7.91 1.10 -38.99
CA ARG A 389 -8.38 2.51 -39.09
C ARG A 389 -9.81 2.61 -39.67
N ALA A 390 -10.34 1.54 -40.24
CA ALA A 390 -11.63 1.52 -40.91
C ALA A 390 -12.82 1.01 -40.05
N GLU A 391 -12.63 0.61 -38.79
CA GLU A 391 -13.68 -0.03 -37.97
C GLU A 391 -14.60 0.91 -37.16
N THR A 392 -14.53 2.23 -37.33
CA THR A 392 -15.55 3.17 -36.86
C THR A 392 -16.27 3.82 -38.04
N LEU A 393 -17.27 3.13 -38.63
CA LEU A 393 -18.46 3.70 -39.29
C LEU A 393 -19.25 2.61 -40.04
N LYS A 394 -20.50 2.35 -39.65
CA LYS A 394 -21.56 1.95 -40.57
C LYS A 394 -22.92 2.45 -40.06
N PRO A 395 -23.88 2.78 -40.93
CA PRO A 395 -23.77 3.71 -42.05
C PRO A 395 -24.98 4.65 -42.09
N ALA A 396 -24.79 5.92 -42.46
CA ALA A 396 -25.92 6.74 -42.89
C ALA A 396 -25.49 7.84 -43.87
N TRP A 397 -25.83 7.59 -45.14
CA TRP A 397 -26.10 8.55 -46.22
C TRP A 397 -24.94 8.87 -47.17
N LYS A 398 -25.23 8.69 -48.47
CA LYS A 398 -24.43 9.11 -49.63
C LYS A 398 -24.69 10.59 -49.90
N PHE A 399 -23.63 11.38 -50.05
CA PHE A 399 -23.63 12.49 -51.00
C PHE A 399 -22.28 12.50 -51.72
N GLU A 400 -22.32 12.25 -53.03
CA GLU A 400 -21.20 12.51 -53.93
C GLU A 400 -21.21 13.98 -54.30
N PHE A 401 -20.05 14.65 -54.19
CA PHE A 401 -19.70 15.72 -55.12
C PHE A 401 -18.27 15.51 -55.61
N LYS A 402 -18.21 15.03 -56.86
CA LYS A 402 -17.05 15.17 -57.75
C LYS A 402 -16.78 16.66 -57.95
N GLU A 403 -15.51 17.01 -58.13
CA GLU A 403 -15.02 18.32 -58.55
C GLU A 403 -14.93 19.36 -57.43
N LEU A 404 -13.70 19.52 -56.92
CA LEU A 404 -13.04 20.75 -56.45
C LEU A 404 -11.85 20.25 -55.60
N LYS A 405 -10.82 19.65 -56.21
CA LYS A 405 -9.69 20.43 -56.75
C LYS A 405 -9.65 21.82 -56.13
N LYS A 406 -8.78 22.00 -55.16
CA LYS A 406 -7.59 22.86 -55.28
C LYS A 406 -7.06 23.15 -53.89
N LYS A 407 -5.72 23.11 -53.82
CA LYS A 407 -4.87 24.11 -53.16
C LYS A 407 -5.22 24.40 -51.70
N LYS A 408 -4.31 24.30 -50.75
CA LYS A 408 -2.86 24.50 -50.77
C LYS A 408 -2.55 24.78 -49.29
N GLN A 409 -1.29 24.64 -48.93
CA GLN A 409 -0.58 25.54 -48.01
C GLN A 409 -1.05 25.57 -46.57
N LEU A 410 -0.15 25.14 -45.69
CA LEU A 410 0.64 26.01 -44.81
C LEU A 410 1.93 25.19 -44.56
N ILE A 411 3.16 25.59 -44.89
CA ILE A 411 3.90 26.84 -44.61
C ILE A 411 3.59 27.38 -43.21
N GLU A 412 4.46 27.07 -42.26
CA GLU A 412 5.24 27.99 -41.41
C GLU A 412 5.81 27.13 -40.28
N ILE A 413 7.10 26.81 -40.35
CA ILE A 413 8.19 27.58 -39.72
C ILE A 413 7.88 27.81 -38.25
N GLU A 414 8.62 27.10 -37.38
CA GLU A 414 8.99 27.70 -36.11
C GLU A 414 10.50 27.84 -36.05
N VAL A 415 10.88 29.12 -36.09
CA VAL A 415 12.21 29.62 -35.80
C VAL A 415 12.52 29.30 -34.33
N LYS A 416 13.55 28.49 -34.10
CA LYS A 416 14.25 28.52 -32.82
C LYS A 416 15.04 29.82 -32.75
N ALA A 417 14.70 30.68 -31.79
CA ALA A 417 15.67 31.60 -31.23
C ALA A 417 16.40 30.89 -30.05
N PRO A 418 17.74 30.83 -30.07
CA PRO A 418 18.57 30.24 -29.02
C PRO A 418 18.97 31.27 -27.95
N VAL A 419 19.42 30.76 -26.79
CA VAL A 419 19.96 31.52 -25.66
C VAL A 419 21.49 31.59 -25.79
N ASP A 420 22.02 32.80 -25.98
CA ASP A 420 23.22 33.34 -25.31
C ASP A 420 23.73 34.60 -26.06
N MET A 421 23.35 35.77 -25.58
CA MET A 421 24.12 37.01 -25.78
C MET A 421 23.92 37.94 -24.58
N LYS A 422 25.01 38.57 -24.10
CA LYS A 422 24.92 39.85 -23.39
C LYS A 422 24.19 40.82 -24.32
N LEU A 423 22.93 41.14 -24.03
CA LEU A 423 22.20 42.16 -24.76
C LEU A 423 22.59 43.52 -24.18
N GLU A 424 23.43 44.23 -24.91
CA GLU A 424 23.45 45.69 -24.87
C GLU A 424 22.24 46.17 -25.69
N ALA A 425 21.24 46.76 -25.03
CA ALA A 425 20.11 47.37 -25.73
C ALA A 425 20.31 48.88 -25.77
N ILE A 426 20.63 49.43 -26.94
CA ILE A 426 20.66 50.86 -27.22
C ILE A 426 19.20 51.33 -27.36
N SER A 427 18.72 52.29 -26.56
CA SER A 427 17.42 52.94 -26.81
C SER A 427 17.45 53.75 -28.11
N GLU A 428 16.30 54.16 -28.65
CA GLU A 428 16.23 54.95 -29.91
C GLU A 428 17.04 56.28 -29.87
N ASP A 429 17.51 56.71 -28.70
CA ASP A 429 18.40 57.86 -28.50
C ASP A 429 19.88 57.50 -28.23
N GLY A 430 20.25 56.21 -28.16
CA GLY A 430 21.65 55.81 -28.07
C GLY A 430 22.16 55.28 -26.72
N GLN A 431 21.33 54.94 -25.71
CA GLN A 431 21.85 54.51 -24.40
C GLN A 431 21.61 53.03 -24.05
N VAL A 432 22.66 52.38 -23.51
CA VAL A 432 22.75 50.95 -23.15
C VAL A 432 22.74 50.75 -21.63
N ALA A 433 21.95 49.78 -21.15
CA ALA A 433 22.04 49.22 -19.79
C ALA A 433 22.16 47.69 -19.82
N SER A 434 22.93 47.10 -18.89
CA SER A 434 23.21 45.65 -18.82
C SER A 434 22.92 45.05 -17.42
N GLY A 435 22.53 43.77 -17.37
CA GLY A 435 22.37 42.97 -16.15
C GLY A 435 22.69 41.48 -16.40
N SER A 436 23.29 40.80 -15.41
CA SER A 436 23.75 39.40 -15.48
C SER A 436 22.89 38.44 -14.65
N VAL A 437 22.69 37.21 -15.16
CA VAL A 437 22.10 36.07 -14.42
C VAL A 437 23.22 35.05 -14.16
N SER A 438 23.41 34.63 -12.90
CA SER A 438 24.36 33.57 -12.54
C SER A 438 23.69 32.20 -12.55
N MET A 439 24.36 31.19 -13.14
CA MET A 439 24.02 29.78 -12.94
C MET A 439 24.43 29.35 -11.53
N ALA A 440 23.51 28.74 -10.79
CA ALA A 440 23.80 28.21 -9.46
C ALA A 440 24.51 26.87 -9.55
N SER A 441 25.83 26.86 -9.38
CA SER A 441 26.57 25.68 -8.92
C SER A 441 26.33 25.51 -7.42
N GLY A 442 25.40 24.62 -7.05
CA GLY A 442 25.23 24.21 -5.65
C GLY A 442 26.29 23.19 -5.25
N ARG A 443 26.87 23.30 -4.05
CA ARG A 443 27.79 22.31 -3.49
C ARG A 443 26.96 21.07 -3.10
N LEU A 444 27.40 19.87 -3.44
CA LEU A 444 26.82 18.66 -2.83
C LEU A 444 27.14 18.67 -1.34
N ARG A 445 26.12 18.61 -0.49
CA ARG A 445 26.33 18.45 0.96
C ARG A 445 26.77 17.02 1.22
N GLU A 446 28.04 16.84 1.58
CA GLU A 446 28.61 15.52 1.86
C GLU A 446 28.28 15.05 3.29
N SER A 447 27.95 13.77 3.43
CA SER A 447 27.80 13.14 4.75
C SER A 447 29.13 13.15 5.50
N ARG A 448 29.08 13.41 6.81
CA ARG A 448 30.26 13.30 7.69
C ARG A 448 30.60 11.85 8.08
N ILE A 449 29.75 10.88 7.71
CA ILE A 449 29.96 9.46 8.00
C ILE A 449 30.89 8.87 6.95
N ASN A 450 32.03 8.34 7.41
CA ASN A 450 32.92 7.55 6.57
C ASN A 450 32.61 6.06 6.71
N LEU A 451 32.21 5.43 5.60
CA LEU A 451 31.93 3.99 5.53
C LEU A 451 33.14 3.17 5.07
N GLU A 452 34.22 3.82 4.63
CA GLU A 452 35.42 3.12 4.15
C GLU A 452 36.20 2.50 5.31
N ALA A 453 36.45 1.19 5.23
CA ALA A 453 37.24 0.45 6.21
C ALA A 453 38.39 -0.35 5.56
N ARG A 454 39.53 -0.42 6.26
CA ARG A 454 40.68 -1.25 5.88
C ARG A 454 40.31 -2.73 5.89
N GLN A 455 40.96 -3.52 5.04
CA GLN A 455 40.70 -4.94 4.92
C GLN A 455 41.17 -5.67 6.19
N THR A 456 40.24 -6.38 6.85
CA THR A 456 40.52 -7.20 8.04
C THR A 456 40.93 -8.61 7.66
N SER A 457 41.76 -9.25 8.49
CA SER A 457 42.13 -10.67 8.29
C SER A 457 40.94 -11.62 8.56
N GLU A 458 41.01 -12.87 8.11
CA GLU A 458 39.94 -13.86 8.36
C GLU A 458 39.74 -14.15 9.85
N SER A 459 40.82 -14.24 10.62
CA SER A 459 40.78 -14.43 12.08
C SER A 459 40.14 -13.23 12.82
N GLU A 460 40.50 -12.02 12.38
CA GLU A 460 39.90 -10.79 12.91
C GLU A 460 38.42 -10.68 12.53
N THR A 461 38.06 -11.06 11.30
CA THR A 461 36.68 -11.10 10.83
C THR A 461 35.82 -12.06 11.66
N ALA A 462 36.32 -13.26 11.96
CA ALA A 462 35.63 -14.22 12.83
C ALA A 462 35.43 -13.65 14.26
N THR A 463 36.45 -12.97 14.80
CA THR A 463 36.37 -12.33 16.12
C THR A 463 35.34 -11.20 16.14
N LEU A 464 35.31 -10.35 15.10
CA LEU A 464 34.34 -9.26 14.98
C LEU A 464 32.91 -9.80 14.85
N ARG A 465 32.69 -10.92 14.15
CA ARG A 465 31.37 -11.58 14.07
C ARG A 465 30.85 -12.02 15.44
N LEU A 466 31.68 -12.68 16.25
CA LEU A 466 31.34 -13.06 17.62
C LEU A 466 31.00 -11.85 18.50
N GLN A 467 31.69 -10.72 18.30
CA GLN A 467 31.38 -9.49 19.02
C GLN A 467 30.04 -8.87 18.61
N VAL A 468 29.66 -8.95 17.34
CA VAL A 468 28.32 -8.52 16.89
C VAL A 468 27.24 -9.39 17.52
N GLU A 469 27.41 -10.72 17.53
CA GLU A 469 26.46 -11.64 18.15
C GLU A 469 26.24 -11.34 19.65
N GLU A 470 27.32 -11.06 20.39
CA GLU A 470 27.21 -10.67 21.81
C GLU A 470 26.53 -9.31 21.99
N ILE A 471 26.77 -8.33 21.12
CA ILE A 471 26.06 -7.04 21.17
C ILE A 471 24.58 -7.22 20.85
N ASP A 472 24.25 -8.03 19.84
CA ASP A 472 22.86 -8.32 19.47
C ASP A 472 22.13 -9.01 20.64
N ARG A 473 22.81 -9.91 21.38
CA ARG A 473 22.29 -10.49 22.62
C ARG A 473 22.04 -9.45 23.72
N GLN A 474 22.91 -8.45 23.85
CA GLN A 474 22.72 -7.34 24.81
C GLN A 474 21.60 -6.39 24.39
N LEU A 475 21.46 -6.11 23.08
CA LEU A 475 20.35 -5.34 22.52
C LEU A 475 19.01 -6.10 22.66
N ASN A 476 19.05 -7.43 22.57
CA ASN A 476 17.94 -8.32 22.96
C ASN A 476 17.61 -8.26 24.46
N VAL A 477 18.36 -7.53 25.30
CA VAL A 477 18.01 -7.25 26.70
C VAL A 477 17.67 -5.77 26.90
N ASN A 478 18.27 -4.87 26.13
CA ASN A 478 17.99 -3.44 26.18
C ASN A 478 18.11 -2.78 24.80
N ALA A 479 17.02 -2.79 24.02
CA ALA A 479 17.01 -2.22 22.68
C ALA A 479 17.08 -0.68 22.66
N THR A 480 16.82 -0.03 23.80
CA THR A 480 16.87 1.43 23.96
C THR A 480 18.25 1.96 24.34
N ASP A 481 19.26 1.09 24.42
CA ASP A 481 20.64 1.50 24.68
C ASP A 481 21.31 2.05 23.42
N ALA A 482 21.41 3.37 23.32
CA ALA A 482 22.05 4.05 22.20
C ALA A 482 23.55 3.73 22.05
N ALA A 483 24.25 3.39 23.15
CA ALA A 483 25.68 3.09 23.12
C ALA A 483 25.95 1.71 22.51
N LEU A 484 25.09 0.72 22.80
CA LEU A 484 25.18 -0.60 22.16
C LEU A 484 24.96 -0.52 20.64
N TRP A 485 23.99 0.28 20.18
CA TRP A 485 23.77 0.52 18.75
C TRP A 485 24.97 1.20 18.07
N ARG A 486 25.57 2.20 18.73
CA ARG A 486 26.79 2.84 18.23
C ARG A 486 27.95 1.85 18.14
N ARG A 487 28.18 1.05 19.19
CA ARG A 487 29.23 0.02 19.19
C ARG A 487 29.00 -1.02 18.10
N ARG A 488 27.75 -1.44 17.87
CA ARG A 488 27.40 -2.33 16.76
C ARG A 488 27.81 -1.72 15.42
N SER A 489 27.50 -0.44 15.19
CA SER A 489 27.84 0.26 13.96
C SER A 489 29.35 0.33 13.71
N GLU A 490 30.16 0.58 14.74
CA GLU A 490 31.62 0.64 14.64
C GLU A 490 32.22 -0.71 14.19
N ILE A 491 31.66 -1.81 14.68
CA ILE A 491 32.08 -3.17 14.30
C ILE A 491 31.62 -3.50 12.88
N THR A 492 30.36 -3.21 12.52
CA THR A 492 29.84 -3.50 11.19
C THR A 492 30.48 -2.65 10.09
N THR A 493 30.99 -1.45 10.43
CA THR A 493 31.81 -0.65 9.51
C THR A 493 33.11 -1.36 9.19
N LYS A 494 33.79 -1.95 10.18
CA LYS A 494 35.00 -2.76 9.96
C LYS A 494 34.72 -3.99 9.10
N LEU A 495 33.52 -4.57 9.23
CA LEU A 495 33.04 -5.67 8.40
C LEU A 495 32.54 -5.25 7.00
N ARG A 496 32.60 -3.95 6.66
CA ARG A 496 32.13 -3.37 5.38
C ARG A 496 30.65 -3.61 5.10
N MET A 497 29.83 -3.64 6.15
CA MET A 497 28.38 -3.84 6.04
C MET A 497 27.66 -2.48 6.07
N HIS A 498 27.72 -1.75 4.96
CA HIS A 498 27.33 -0.33 4.89
C HIS A 498 25.89 -0.05 5.38
N VAL A 499 24.89 -0.78 4.86
CA VAL A 499 23.48 -0.57 5.25
C VAL A 499 23.23 -0.93 6.72
N SER A 500 23.85 -2.00 7.21
CA SER A 500 23.78 -2.40 8.63
C SER A 500 24.40 -1.33 9.54
N THR A 501 25.55 -0.76 9.15
CA THR A 501 26.17 0.35 9.87
C THR A 501 25.23 1.54 9.96
N LEU A 502 24.65 1.96 8.84
CA LEU A 502 23.75 3.11 8.78
C LEU A 502 22.48 2.88 9.59
N ALA A 503 21.86 1.70 9.49
CA ALA A 503 20.68 1.35 10.29
C ALA A 503 20.99 1.34 11.79
N ALA A 504 22.16 0.82 12.21
CA ALA A 504 22.58 0.82 13.60
C ALA A 504 22.88 2.26 14.12
N LEU A 505 23.54 3.10 13.32
CA LEU A 505 23.75 4.52 13.65
C LEU A 505 22.43 5.27 13.76
N LEU A 506 21.47 5.00 12.87
CA LEU A 506 20.14 5.61 12.93
C LEU A 506 19.40 5.26 14.22
N ASN A 507 19.40 3.99 14.63
CA ASN A 507 18.80 3.59 15.91
C ASN A 507 19.44 4.38 17.08
N SER A 508 20.78 4.52 17.09
CA SER A 508 21.50 5.32 18.09
C SER A 508 21.12 6.81 18.04
N ALA A 509 21.00 7.38 16.83
CA ALA A 509 20.64 8.78 16.61
C ALA A 509 19.22 9.08 17.10
N VAL A 510 18.26 8.19 16.84
CA VAL A 510 16.86 8.32 17.29
C VAL A 510 16.77 8.30 18.81
N LEU A 511 17.43 7.35 19.45
CA LEU A 511 17.44 7.23 20.91
C LEU A 511 18.13 8.42 21.59
N SER A 512 19.09 9.06 20.93
CA SER A 512 19.80 10.23 21.46
C SER A 512 19.22 11.58 21.00
N GLY A 513 18.20 11.59 20.13
CA GLY A 513 17.61 12.81 19.58
C GLY A 513 18.57 13.62 18.69
N ASN A 514 19.57 12.99 18.09
CA ASN A 514 20.60 13.66 17.30
C ASN A 514 20.19 13.80 15.82
N ILE A 515 19.59 14.94 15.49
CA ILE A 515 19.08 15.25 14.13
C ILE A 515 20.22 15.30 13.10
N ASP A 516 21.36 15.91 13.45
CA ASP A 516 22.50 16.04 12.52
C ASP A 516 23.01 14.65 12.08
N LEU A 517 23.14 13.72 13.02
CA LEU A 517 23.56 12.35 12.72
C LEU A 517 22.53 11.59 11.87
N MET A 518 21.23 11.87 12.04
CA MET A 518 20.18 11.30 11.18
C MET A 518 20.30 11.80 9.74
N ILE A 519 20.53 13.11 9.56
CA ILE A 519 20.73 13.71 8.23
C ILE A 519 22.00 13.14 7.58
N ASP A 520 23.10 13.03 8.33
CA ASP A 520 24.33 12.42 7.83
C ASP A 520 24.11 10.96 7.39
N CYS A 521 23.32 10.18 8.13
CA CYS A 521 22.94 8.83 7.74
C CYS A 521 22.10 8.79 6.46
N ALA A 522 21.15 9.73 6.30
CA ALA A 522 20.35 9.85 5.08
C ALA A 522 21.24 10.16 3.86
N LEU A 523 22.16 11.13 4.00
CA LEU A 523 23.09 11.51 2.93
C LEU A 523 24.06 10.38 2.58
N ALA A 524 24.57 9.63 3.56
CA ALA A 524 25.41 8.46 3.33
C ALA A 524 24.64 7.33 2.62
N TYR A 525 23.40 7.08 3.03
CA TYR A 525 22.53 6.08 2.38
C TYR A 525 22.24 6.45 0.92
N VAL A 526 21.94 7.73 0.67
CA VAL A 526 21.66 8.24 -0.67
C VAL A 526 22.88 8.19 -1.59
N LYS A 527 24.09 8.39 -1.06
CA LYS A 527 25.33 8.30 -1.85
C LYS A 527 25.56 6.90 -2.44
N GLU A 528 25.18 5.86 -1.70
CA GLU A 528 25.27 4.47 -2.16
C GLU A 528 24.10 4.07 -3.10
N ASN A 529 23.07 4.92 -3.25
CA ASN A 529 21.84 4.63 -4.02
C ASN A 529 21.59 5.69 -5.11
N PRO A 530 22.00 5.45 -6.38
CA PRO A 530 21.96 6.46 -7.45
C PRO A 530 20.59 7.09 -7.72
N THR A 531 19.50 6.33 -7.54
CA THR A 531 18.12 6.80 -7.74
C THR A 531 17.68 7.84 -6.72
N LEU A 532 18.32 7.86 -5.54
CA LEU A 532 18.03 8.81 -4.47
C LEU A 532 19.00 10.00 -4.45
N ALA A 533 20.07 9.96 -5.27
CA ALA A 533 21.20 10.91 -5.23
C ALA A 533 20.77 12.39 -5.29
N ALA A 534 19.64 12.67 -5.94
CA ALA A 534 19.05 14.00 -6.01
C ALA A 534 18.77 14.62 -4.63
N LEU A 535 18.50 13.81 -3.59
CA LEU A 535 18.28 14.33 -2.23
C LEU A 535 19.49 15.10 -1.69
N GLY A 536 20.71 14.81 -2.18
CA GLY A 536 21.95 15.48 -1.77
C GLY A 536 22.17 16.86 -2.39
N GLN A 537 21.40 17.24 -3.41
CA GLN A 537 21.61 18.46 -4.21
C GLN A 537 20.93 19.70 -3.61
N ASP A 538 21.61 20.86 -3.65
CA ASP A 538 21.12 22.12 -3.05
C ASP A 538 19.89 22.70 -3.75
N ARG A 539 19.74 22.45 -5.05
CA ARG A 539 18.63 22.95 -5.86
C ARG A 539 18.17 21.83 -6.79
N LEU A 540 16.88 21.53 -6.72
CA LEU A 540 16.19 20.60 -7.62
C LEU A 540 15.03 21.34 -8.28
N SER A 541 14.78 21.06 -9.56
CA SER A 541 13.52 21.42 -10.21
C SER A 541 12.34 20.65 -9.60
N GLU A 542 11.12 21.15 -9.76
CA GLU A 542 9.92 20.48 -9.23
C GLU A 542 9.70 19.07 -9.82
N LEU A 543 10.15 18.84 -11.06
CA LEU A 543 10.08 17.53 -11.69
C LEU A 543 11.09 16.54 -11.08
N GLU A 544 12.28 17.01 -10.71
CA GLU A 544 13.29 16.19 -10.02
C GLU A 544 12.89 15.89 -8.58
N LYS A 545 12.26 16.84 -7.89
CA LYS A 545 11.63 16.63 -6.58
C LYS A 545 10.57 15.53 -6.63
N GLY A 546 9.69 15.56 -7.65
CA GLY A 546 8.69 14.52 -7.89
C GLY A 546 9.30 13.13 -8.13
N ARG A 547 10.32 13.03 -8.98
CA ARG A 547 11.06 11.76 -9.23
C ARG A 547 11.75 11.24 -7.97
N LEU A 548 12.36 12.13 -7.20
CA LEU A 548 13.00 11.78 -5.93
C LEU A 548 11.96 11.24 -4.93
N LEU A 549 10.80 11.88 -4.81
CA LEU A 549 9.74 11.42 -3.92
C LEU A 549 9.20 10.04 -4.35
N GLN A 550 9.09 9.79 -5.65
CA GLN A 550 8.73 8.47 -6.19
C GLN A 550 9.78 7.40 -5.82
N ALA A 551 11.07 7.71 -5.95
CA ALA A 551 12.16 6.81 -5.57
C ALA A 551 12.19 6.53 -4.07
N ILE A 552 11.93 7.54 -3.22
CA ILE A 552 11.80 7.35 -1.76
C ILE A 552 10.62 6.44 -1.43
N ARG A 553 9.54 6.47 -2.23
CA ARG A 553 8.33 5.64 -2.11
C ARG A 553 8.46 4.26 -2.78
N ASP A 554 9.64 3.81 -3.16
CA ASP A 554 9.89 2.43 -3.60
C ASP A 554 9.79 1.46 -2.41
N GLU A 555 9.04 0.36 -2.54
CA GLU A 555 8.83 -0.65 -1.47
C GLU A 555 10.14 -1.32 -1.00
N ALA A 556 11.21 -1.30 -1.82
CA ALA A 556 12.53 -1.82 -1.44
C ALA A 556 13.22 -1.03 -0.32
N VAL A 557 12.81 0.23 -0.09
CA VAL A 557 13.35 1.06 0.99
C VAL A 557 12.71 0.66 2.34
N THR A 558 13.53 0.25 3.31
CA THR A 558 13.06 -0.16 4.63
C THR A 558 12.34 0.98 5.37
N ALA A 559 11.45 0.65 6.29
CA ALA A 559 10.56 1.60 6.96
C ALA A 559 11.30 2.78 7.62
N GLU A 560 12.45 2.52 8.26
CA GLU A 560 13.24 3.54 8.95
C GLU A 560 13.98 4.49 7.99
N PHE A 561 14.50 3.98 6.87
CA PHE A 561 15.07 4.84 5.83
C PHE A 561 13.99 5.60 5.08
N HIS A 562 12.86 4.96 4.77
CA HIS A 562 11.72 5.62 4.11
C HIS A 562 11.21 6.81 4.94
N TYR A 563 11.00 6.59 6.23
CA TYR A 563 10.66 7.65 7.19
C TYR A 563 11.68 8.79 7.20
N LEU A 564 12.95 8.44 7.38
CA LEU A 564 14.03 9.42 7.46
C LEU A 564 14.15 10.25 6.17
N LEU A 565 14.12 9.59 5.01
CA LEU A 565 14.24 10.25 3.71
C LEU A 565 13.08 11.21 3.47
N LEU A 566 11.85 10.86 3.89
CA LEU A 566 10.70 11.76 3.81
C LEU A 566 10.83 12.95 4.77
N LEU A 567 11.33 12.76 6.00
CA LEU A 567 11.60 13.86 6.93
C LEU A 567 12.66 14.82 6.36
N VAL A 568 13.76 14.29 5.82
CA VAL A 568 14.83 15.09 5.21
C VAL A 568 14.33 15.79 3.95
N TYR A 569 13.55 15.11 3.12
CA TYR A 569 12.91 15.71 1.94
C TYR A 569 12.01 16.88 2.34
N GLY A 570 11.09 16.66 3.30
CA GLY A 570 10.17 17.68 3.77
C GLY A 570 10.88 18.89 4.37
N ALA A 571 11.89 18.65 5.21
CA ALA A 571 12.67 19.71 5.83
C ALA A 571 13.54 20.48 4.82
N ARG A 572 14.20 19.79 3.87
CA ARG A 572 15.10 20.41 2.89
C ARG A 572 14.36 21.23 1.84
N PHE A 573 13.22 20.74 1.36
CA PHE A 573 12.43 21.41 0.32
C PHE A 573 11.27 22.24 0.86
N ASN A 574 11.24 22.47 2.18
CA ASN A 574 10.23 23.28 2.88
C ASN A 574 8.79 22.78 2.64
N ASP A 575 8.60 21.46 2.71
CA ASP A 575 7.32 20.77 2.56
C ASP A 575 6.91 20.16 3.91
N SER A 576 6.14 20.94 4.68
CA SER A 576 5.63 20.56 6.00
C SER A 576 4.64 19.41 5.95
N ASP A 577 3.98 19.20 4.81
CA ASP A 577 2.95 18.18 4.65
C ASP A 577 3.58 16.80 4.46
N ILE A 578 4.62 16.69 3.62
CA ILE A 578 5.39 15.44 3.51
C ILE A 578 6.08 15.12 4.83
N PHE A 579 6.57 16.14 5.54
CA PHE A 579 7.10 15.95 6.89
C PHE A 579 6.03 15.40 7.85
N ALA A 580 4.83 16.00 7.86
CA ALA A 580 3.71 15.55 8.68
C ALA A 580 3.20 14.15 8.28
N GLN A 581 3.16 13.83 6.98
CA GLN A 581 2.81 12.51 6.46
C GLN A 581 3.83 11.45 6.88
N ALA A 582 5.12 11.76 6.88
CA ALA A 582 6.15 10.86 7.39
C ALA A 582 5.94 10.59 8.88
N VAL A 583 5.65 11.63 9.67
CA VAL A 583 5.36 11.53 11.10
C VAL A 583 4.09 10.71 11.34
N ALA A 584 3.00 10.98 10.63
CA ALA A 584 1.74 10.24 10.74
C ALA A 584 1.91 8.77 10.32
N GLY A 585 2.62 8.53 9.20
CA GLY A 585 2.94 7.20 8.70
C GLY A 585 3.79 6.39 9.67
N MET A 586 4.77 7.00 10.34
CA MET A 586 5.51 6.32 11.40
C MET A 586 4.68 6.12 12.68
N LYS A 587 3.79 7.05 13.05
CA LYS A 587 2.90 6.93 14.23
C LYS A 587 1.96 5.74 14.15
N THR A 588 1.30 5.56 13.02
CA THR A 588 0.45 4.38 12.79
C THR A 588 1.28 3.12 12.59
N GLY A 589 2.61 3.25 12.59
CA GLY A 589 3.56 2.45 11.84
C GLY A 589 3.22 2.48 10.35
N PHE A 590 4.18 2.23 9.49
CA PHE A 590 3.90 1.75 8.13
C PHE A 590 3.29 0.31 8.20
N ALA A 591 2.35 0.11 9.13
CA ALA A 591 2.07 -1.07 9.94
C ALA A 591 1.15 -2.09 9.30
N SER A 592 0.44 -1.73 8.24
CA SER A 592 -0.56 -2.62 7.66
C SER A 592 -0.05 -3.30 6.37
N ASP A 593 1.16 -3.87 6.44
CA ASP A 593 1.63 -4.99 5.59
C ASP A 593 2.47 -4.72 4.32
N ARG A 594 3.24 -3.63 4.19
CA ARG A 594 4.20 -3.55 3.04
C ARG A 594 5.66 -3.25 3.34
N ARG A 595 6.00 -2.38 4.30
CA ARG A 595 7.40 -1.97 4.53
C ARG A 595 7.98 -2.52 5.83
N GLN A 596 9.06 -3.29 5.72
CA GLN A 596 9.75 -3.90 6.86
C GLN A 596 10.89 -2.99 7.38
N PHE A 597 11.21 -3.10 8.68
CA PHE A 597 12.43 -2.53 9.25
C PHE A 597 13.65 -3.35 8.82
N TYR A 598 14.87 -2.79 8.92
CA TYR A 598 16.07 -3.55 8.56
C TYR A 598 16.32 -4.70 9.54
N GLY A 599 16.62 -5.89 9.03
CA GLY A 599 16.55 -7.12 9.83
C GLY A 599 17.78 -7.57 10.61
N PHE A 600 18.96 -7.02 10.34
CA PHE A 600 20.21 -7.37 11.03
C PHE A 600 20.55 -8.88 11.01
N ASN A 601 20.19 -9.58 9.93
CA ASN A 601 20.35 -11.04 9.80
C ASN A 601 21.63 -11.45 9.05
N GLU A 602 22.48 -10.49 8.68
CA GLU A 602 23.55 -10.66 7.68
C GLU A 602 24.70 -11.57 8.14
N LEU A 603 24.90 -11.73 9.45
CA LEU A 603 25.97 -12.55 10.01
C LEU A 603 25.54 -13.98 10.34
N ARG A 604 24.24 -14.28 10.19
CA ARG A 604 23.69 -15.60 10.46
C ARG A 604 23.75 -16.44 9.20
N VAL A 605 24.09 -17.73 9.34
CA VAL A 605 24.20 -18.67 8.23
C VAL A 605 22.80 -18.95 7.68
N ALA A 606 22.34 -18.12 6.74
CA ALA A 606 21.10 -18.35 6.00
C ALA A 606 21.30 -19.54 5.04
N HIS A 607 20.77 -20.70 5.41
CA HIS A 607 20.58 -21.80 4.48
C HIS A 607 19.35 -21.49 3.61
N GLY A 608 19.55 -20.76 2.51
CA GLY A 608 18.53 -20.56 1.48
C GLY A 608 18.37 -19.10 1.07
N GLY A 609 18.67 -18.81 -0.20
CA GLY A 609 18.64 -17.47 -0.77
C GLY A 609 17.24 -16.87 -0.88
N GLY A 610 17.14 -15.62 -0.44
CA GLY A 610 16.02 -14.70 -0.69
C GLY A 610 16.20 -13.46 0.19
N MET A 611 15.99 -12.26 -0.35
CA MET A 611 16.05 -11.00 0.42
C MET A 611 14.83 -10.79 1.35
N ASN A 612 14.05 -11.85 1.66
CA ASN A 612 12.76 -11.79 2.36
C ASN A 612 12.63 -12.89 3.44
N VAL A 613 13.57 -12.98 4.39
CA VAL A 613 13.61 -14.07 5.41
C VAL A 613 13.38 -13.58 6.84
N GLU A 614 12.68 -12.46 7.05
CA GLU A 614 12.25 -12.16 8.42
C GLU A 614 11.07 -13.03 8.84
N ASN A 615 11.25 -13.69 9.99
CA ASN A 615 10.19 -14.18 10.86
C ASN A 615 9.35 -15.34 10.32
N ARG A 616 9.96 -16.30 9.63
CA ARG A 616 9.32 -17.57 9.26
C ARG A 616 9.90 -18.74 10.04
N VAL A 617 9.06 -19.72 10.39
CA VAL A 617 9.54 -21.02 10.87
C VAL A 617 10.17 -21.72 9.66
N GLU A 618 11.50 -21.56 9.48
CA GLU A 618 12.23 -22.24 8.40
C GLU A 618 12.01 -23.76 8.43
N LEU A 619 12.11 -24.39 7.26
CA LEU A 619 11.99 -25.84 7.12
C LEU A 619 13.08 -26.56 7.93
N LEU A 620 12.69 -27.69 8.53
CA LEU A 620 13.63 -28.65 9.07
C LEU A 620 14.56 -29.15 7.98
N THR A 621 15.83 -29.29 8.32
CA THR A 621 16.83 -29.94 7.47
C THR A 621 17.18 -31.32 8.01
N VAL A 622 17.86 -32.12 7.19
CA VAL A 622 18.36 -33.44 7.61
C VAL A 622 19.29 -33.32 8.83
N ASP A 623 19.98 -32.19 8.98
CA ASP A 623 20.91 -31.92 10.08
C ASP A 623 20.18 -31.70 11.42
N ASP A 624 18.88 -31.38 11.40
CA ASP A 624 18.04 -31.21 12.59
C ASP A 624 17.51 -32.53 13.16
N LEU A 625 17.61 -33.64 12.40
CA LEU A 625 17.10 -34.96 12.78
C LEU A 625 17.56 -35.43 14.18
N PRO A 626 18.84 -35.29 14.57
CA PRO A 626 19.28 -35.71 15.90
C PRO A 626 18.59 -34.93 17.03
N ARG A 627 18.27 -33.65 16.81
CA ARG A 627 17.60 -32.77 17.80
C ARG A 627 16.14 -33.17 17.98
N ILE A 628 15.43 -33.49 16.90
CA ILE A 628 13.98 -33.78 16.97
C ILE A 628 13.64 -35.23 17.29
N LYS A 629 14.55 -36.19 17.07
CA LYS A 629 14.28 -37.64 17.23
C LYS A 629 13.78 -38.02 18.62
N VAL A 630 14.38 -37.46 19.67
CA VAL A 630 13.95 -37.71 21.06
C VAL A 630 12.56 -37.11 21.31
N ASN A 631 12.29 -35.93 20.74
CA ASN A 631 11.01 -35.23 20.88
C ASN A 631 9.87 -35.97 20.16
N VAL A 632 10.13 -36.52 18.96
CA VAL A 632 9.18 -37.39 18.25
C VAL A 632 8.86 -38.62 19.10
N LYS A 633 9.89 -39.28 19.64
CA LYS A 633 9.67 -40.47 20.48
C LYS A 633 8.79 -40.17 21.71
N LYS A 634 9.03 -39.05 22.40
CA LYS A 634 8.23 -38.62 23.55
C LYS A 634 6.79 -38.28 23.17
N PHE A 635 6.59 -37.57 22.06
CA PHE A 635 5.25 -37.29 21.53
C PHE A 635 4.49 -38.57 21.23
N LEU A 636 5.13 -39.53 20.53
CA LEU A 636 4.53 -40.83 20.21
C LEU A 636 4.24 -41.67 21.46
N GLN A 637 5.01 -41.52 22.54
CA GLN A 637 4.70 -42.17 23.82
C GLN A 637 3.40 -41.62 24.43
N GLN A 638 3.15 -40.31 24.37
CA GLN A 638 1.89 -39.71 24.84
C GLN A 638 0.71 -40.10 23.96
N VAL A 639 0.89 -40.11 22.63
CA VAL A 639 -0.12 -40.61 21.68
C VAL A 639 -0.44 -42.09 21.94
N GLY A 640 0.57 -42.90 22.27
CA GLY A 640 0.42 -44.31 22.62
C GLY A 640 -0.40 -44.58 23.88
N CYS A 641 -0.69 -43.56 24.70
CA CYS A 641 -1.59 -43.68 25.84
C CYS A 641 -3.08 -43.58 25.44
N CYS A 642 -3.41 -43.35 24.16
CA CYS A 642 -4.79 -43.43 23.66
C CYS A 642 -5.30 -44.87 23.78
N PRO A 643 -6.48 -45.11 24.40
CA PRO A 643 -7.06 -46.46 24.44
C PRO A 643 -7.61 -46.90 23.07
N ASP A 644 -7.84 -45.96 22.15
CA ASP A 644 -8.27 -46.27 20.79
C ASP A 644 -7.08 -46.37 19.82
N ILE A 645 -6.82 -47.59 19.36
CA ILE A 645 -5.69 -47.93 18.49
C ILE A 645 -5.81 -47.30 17.09
N PHE A 646 -7.04 -47.06 16.62
CA PHE A 646 -7.28 -46.46 15.30
C PHE A 646 -6.92 -44.98 15.29
N SER A 647 -7.27 -44.24 16.34
CA SER A 647 -6.81 -42.87 16.56
C SER A 647 -5.29 -42.77 16.67
N ILE A 648 -4.60 -43.76 17.27
CA ILE A 648 -3.13 -43.78 17.30
C ILE A 648 -2.56 -43.84 15.88
N ALA A 649 -3.06 -44.75 15.05
CA ALA A 649 -2.60 -44.90 13.67
C ALA A 649 -2.85 -43.61 12.85
N LEU A 650 -4.01 -42.99 13.04
CA LEU A 650 -4.37 -41.73 12.39
C LEU A 650 -3.42 -40.58 12.77
N LEU A 651 -3.13 -40.42 14.07
CA LEU A 651 -2.20 -39.39 14.55
C LEU A 651 -0.77 -39.60 14.05
N LYS A 652 -0.31 -40.86 13.95
CA LYS A 652 0.97 -41.17 13.32
C LYS A 652 0.97 -40.75 11.85
N MET A 653 -0.10 -41.05 11.11
CA MET A 653 -0.21 -40.68 9.70
C MET A 653 -0.25 -39.16 9.50
N GLN A 654 -0.98 -38.44 10.36
CA GLN A 654 -0.98 -36.97 10.39
C GLN A 654 0.43 -36.42 10.61
N LEU A 655 1.18 -36.98 11.57
CA LEU A 655 2.53 -36.55 11.88
C LEU A 655 3.51 -36.86 10.72
N VAL A 656 3.32 -37.98 10.01
CA VAL A 656 4.10 -38.31 8.80
C VAL A 656 3.85 -37.28 7.71
N LYS A 657 2.58 -36.95 7.44
CA LYS A 657 2.25 -35.93 6.43
C LYS A 657 2.81 -34.57 6.82
N MET A 658 2.69 -34.15 8.08
CA MET A 658 3.30 -32.93 8.58
C MET A 658 4.83 -32.91 8.34
N PHE A 659 5.59 -33.93 8.78
CA PHE A 659 7.04 -33.95 8.56
C PHE A 659 7.45 -34.15 7.10
N SER A 660 6.64 -34.82 6.28
CA SER A 660 6.97 -35.03 4.87
C SER A 660 7.07 -33.73 4.08
N VAL A 661 6.30 -32.70 4.48
CA VAL A 661 6.39 -31.34 3.93
C VAL A 661 7.74 -30.68 4.27
N HIS A 662 8.36 -31.07 5.38
CA HIS A 662 9.61 -30.47 5.85
C HIS A 662 10.87 -31.26 5.50
N LEU A 663 10.84 -32.60 5.59
CA LEU A 663 12.02 -33.46 5.56
C LEU A 663 12.02 -34.49 4.42
N ASN A 664 10.97 -34.55 3.60
CA ASN A 664 10.59 -35.64 2.68
C ASN A 664 9.90 -36.85 3.33
N GLU A 665 9.15 -37.62 2.53
CA GLU A 665 8.27 -38.70 3.01
C GLU A 665 9.04 -39.91 3.55
N GLU A 666 10.20 -40.24 2.97
CA GLU A 666 11.04 -41.36 3.41
C GLU A 666 11.62 -41.10 4.81
N ILE A 667 12.19 -39.92 5.02
CA ILE A 667 12.78 -39.51 6.30
C ILE A 667 11.68 -39.38 7.37
N ALA A 668 10.53 -38.77 7.02
CA ALA A 668 9.39 -38.67 7.92
C ALA A 668 8.87 -40.05 8.35
N GLY A 669 8.75 -41.00 7.40
CA GLY A 669 8.35 -42.38 7.66
C GLY A 669 9.34 -43.12 8.56
N ALA A 670 10.65 -42.95 8.32
CA ALA A 670 11.69 -43.56 9.16
C ALA A 670 11.69 -43.00 10.60
N LEU A 671 11.35 -41.72 10.78
CA LEU A 671 11.34 -41.05 12.08
C LEU A 671 10.16 -41.49 12.97
N ILE A 672 8.99 -41.73 12.35
CA ILE A 672 7.74 -42.05 13.07
C ILE A 672 7.54 -43.57 13.18
N GLY A 673 8.07 -44.34 12.22
CA GLY A 673 7.88 -45.78 12.10
C GLY A 673 6.63 -46.16 11.31
N LYS A 674 6.44 -47.48 11.08
CA LYS A 674 5.34 -47.99 10.26
C LYS A 674 3.97 -47.57 10.81
N VAL A 675 3.13 -47.02 9.93
CA VAL A 675 1.71 -46.79 10.16
C VAL A 675 0.98 -48.05 9.73
N GLU A 676 0.64 -48.91 10.68
CA GLU A 676 -0.13 -50.12 10.40
C GLU A 676 -1.60 -49.92 10.77
N PHE A 677 -2.47 -50.00 9.77
CA PHE A 677 -3.89 -50.31 9.96
C PHE A 677 -4.10 -51.84 9.86
N SER A 678 -3.14 -52.64 10.36
CA SER A 678 -3.12 -54.09 10.16
C SER A 678 -4.27 -54.76 10.91
N PHE A 679 -5.16 -55.29 10.10
CA PHE A 679 -6.43 -55.89 10.43
C PHE A 679 -6.22 -57.26 11.08
N VAL A 680 -6.69 -57.48 12.32
CA VAL A 680 -7.00 -58.84 12.78
C VAL A 680 -8.29 -59.25 12.08
N ARG A 681 -8.12 -60.03 11.00
CA ARG A 681 -9.15 -60.68 10.17
C ARG A 681 -9.98 -61.72 10.93
N GLY A 682 -10.17 -61.57 12.24
CA GLY A 682 -10.66 -62.61 13.14
C GLY A 682 -11.78 -62.23 14.09
N TRP A 683 -12.26 -60.98 14.12
CA TRP A 683 -13.40 -60.59 14.96
C TRP A 683 -14.57 -60.18 14.08
N ASN A 684 -15.53 -61.09 13.95
CA ASN A 684 -16.79 -60.95 13.21
C ASN A 684 -17.81 -60.07 13.96
N GLU A 685 -17.45 -58.83 14.28
CA GLU A 685 -18.43 -57.82 14.67
C GLU A 685 -18.22 -56.57 13.82
N SER A 686 -19.28 -56.16 13.13
CA SER A 686 -19.37 -54.91 12.37
C SER A 686 -19.24 -53.73 13.34
N PHE A 687 -18.00 -53.35 13.65
CA PHE A 687 -17.69 -52.23 14.53
C PHE A 687 -17.95 -50.92 13.77
N THR A 688 -18.95 -50.12 14.15
CA THR A 688 -19.24 -48.83 13.50
C THR A 688 -18.04 -47.87 13.55
N GLY A 689 -17.16 -48.02 14.56
CA GLY A 689 -15.89 -47.33 14.66
C GLY A 689 -14.93 -47.56 13.47
N SER A 690 -15.09 -48.62 12.66
CA SER A 690 -14.22 -48.81 11.49
C SER A 690 -14.54 -47.83 10.35
N GLN A 691 -15.80 -47.42 10.19
CA GLN A 691 -16.20 -46.43 9.16
C GLN A 691 -15.80 -45.02 9.58
N PHE A 692 -15.93 -44.70 10.87
CA PHE A 692 -15.53 -43.41 11.44
C PHE A 692 -14.04 -43.11 11.20
N HIS A 693 -13.15 -44.03 11.58
CA HIS A 693 -11.71 -43.82 11.38
C HIS A 693 -11.29 -43.89 9.91
N LYS A 694 -11.97 -44.72 9.11
CA LYS A 694 -11.71 -44.80 7.67
C LYS A 694 -11.97 -43.46 6.99
N TYR A 695 -13.05 -42.76 7.36
CA TYR A 695 -13.33 -41.42 6.85
C TYR A 695 -12.14 -40.46 7.03
N PHE A 696 -11.62 -40.33 8.26
CA PHE A 696 -10.48 -39.46 8.51
C PHE A 696 -9.19 -39.98 7.87
N SER A 697 -8.99 -41.30 7.83
CA SER A 697 -7.82 -41.91 7.20
C SER A 697 -7.75 -41.58 5.71
N ASP A 698 -8.86 -41.75 5.00
CA ASP A 698 -8.97 -41.46 3.56
C ASP A 698 -8.71 -39.97 3.29
N MET A 699 -9.16 -39.08 4.18
CA MET A 699 -8.95 -37.63 4.08
C MET A 699 -7.48 -37.22 4.25
N VAL A 700 -6.74 -37.84 5.18
CA VAL A 700 -5.29 -37.58 5.36
C VAL A 700 -4.47 -38.15 4.20
N GLN A 701 -4.84 -39.33 3.68
CA GLN A 701 -4.13 -39.96 2.58
C GLN A 701 -4.28 -39.19 1.27
N SER A 702 -5.48 -38.66 1.01
CA SER A 702 -5.78 -37.86 -0.18
C SER A 702 -5.41 -36.38 -0.07
N TRP A 703 -4.85 -35.94 1.07
CA TRP A 703 -4.37 -34.56 1.22
C TRP A 703 -3.22 -34.29 0.23
N PRO A 704 -3.21 -33.15 -0.49
CA PRO A 704 -4.04 -31.96 -0.31
C PRO A 704 -5.38 -31.95 -1.06
N ALA A 705 -5.65 -32.90 -1.96
CA ALA A 705 -6.87 -32.91 -2.79
C ALA A 705 -8.17 -32.96 -1.96
N SER A 706 -8.13 -33.56 -0.77
CA SER A 706 -9.27 -33.57 0.17
C SER A 706 -9.73 -32.18 0.64
N VAL A 707 -8.86 -31.15 0.58
CA VAL A 707 -9.21 -29.78 0.98
C VAL A 707 -10.34 -29.21 0.12
N GLU A 708 -10.31 -29.47 -1.20
CA GLU A 708 -11.31 -28.97 -2.14
C GLU A 708 -12.69 -29.61 -1.94
N THR A 709 -12.70 -30.84 -1.41
CA THR A 709 -13.93 -31.60 -1.16
C THR A 709 -14.61 -31.25 0.16
N ALA A 710 -13.90 -30.57 1.06
CA ALA A 710 -14.42 -30.19 2.37
C ALA A 710 -15.13 -28.83 2.32
N ALA A 711 -16.24 -28.69 3.04
CA ALA A 711 -16.92 -27.40 3.15
C ALA A 711 -15.99 -26.35 3.81
N ALA A 712 -15.90 -25.16 3.20
CA ALA A 712 -14.95 -24.11 3.57
C ALA A 712 -15.04 -23.68 5.04
N ASP A 713 -16.23 -23.70 5.64
CA ASP A 713 -16.48 -23.27 7.01
C ASP A 713 -16.60 -24.43 8.02
N SER A 714 -16.35 -25.67 7.60
CA SER A 714 -16.43 -26.84 8.49
C SER A 714 -15.16 -27.03 9.33
N GLN A 715 -15.30 -27.70 10.50
CA GLN A 715 -14.14 -28.02 11.34
C GLN A 715 -13.19 -29.00 10.67
N VAL A 716 -13.73 -29.92 9.87
CA VAL A 716 -12.94 -30.82 9.01
C VAL A 716 -12.15 -30.03 7.97
N GLY A 717 -12.78 -29.05 7.30
CA GLY A 717 -12.11 -28.18 6.33
C GLY A 717 -11.03 -27.29 6.97
N ARG A 718 -11.24 -26.82 8.21
CA ARG A 718 -10.19 -26.12 8.98
C ARG A 718 -9.03 -27.04 9.31
N TRP A 719 -9.30 -28.24 9.83
CA TRP A 719 -8.28 -29.24 10.13
C TRP A 719 -7.43 -29.58 8.91
N LEU A 720 -8.04 -29.89 7.75
CA LEU A 720 -7.31 -30.25 6.53
C LEU A 720 -6.40 -29.12 6.02
N ARG A 721 -6.85 -27.86 6.11
CA ARG A 721 -6.02 -26.68 5.78
C ARG A 721 -4.85 -26.47 6.74
N LEU A 722 -4.98 -26.96 7.97
CA LEU A 722 -4.01 -26.86 9.05
C LEU A 722 -3.36 -28.22 9.36
N LEU A 723 -3.49 -29.22 8.49
CA LEU A 723 -3.00 -30.56 8.79
C LEU A 723 -1.48 -30.63 8.70
N SER A 724 -0.93 -30.13 7.59
CA SER A 724 0.52 -30.04 7.36
C SER A 724 1.15 -28.85 8.06
N MET A 725 0.33 -27.87 8.44
CA MET A 725 0.79 -26.59 8.95
C MET A 725 1.73 -25.87 7.99
N GLU A 726 1.55 -26.08 6.68
CA GLU A 726 2.30 -25.38 5.63
C GLU A 726 2.21 -23.86 5.78
N LYS A 727 1.05 -23.33 6.17
CA LYS A 727 0.89 -21.90 6.48
C LYS A 727 1.81 -21.42 7.58
N ILE A 728 2.16 -22.24 8.58
CA ILE A 728 3.08 -21.85 9.67
C ILE A 728 4.50 -21.57 9.18
N ARG A 729 4.93 -22.26 8.11
CA ARG A 729 6.19 -21.95 7.42
C ARG A 729 6.16 -20.55 6.81
N GLU A 730 4.99 -20.08 6.39
CA GLU A 730 4.79 -18.78 5.72
C GLU A 730 4.32 -17.68 6.68
N THR A 731 3.84 -18.06 7.86
CA THR A 731 3.23 -17.16 8.84
C THR A 731 4.30 -16.36 9.56
N PRO A 732 4.24 -15.02 9.48
CA PRO A 732 5.10 -14.14 10.28
C PRO A 732 5.06 -14.47 11.77
N LEU A 733 6.20 -14.40 12.47
CA LEU A 733 6.24 -14.55 13.94
C LEU A 733 5.34 -13.56 14.68
N ARG A 734 5.03 -12.40 14.08
CA ARG A 734 4.00 -11.45 14.56
C ARG A 734 2.64 -12.13 14.70
N ASP A 735 2.27 -12.92 13.71
CA ASP A 735 0.94 -13.54 13.61
C ASP A 735 0.88 -14.79 14.53
N PHE A 736 2.04 -15.39 14.82
CA PHE A 736 2.21 -16.33 15.95
C PHE A 736 2.02 -15.66 17.31
N PHE A 737 2.45 -14.41 17.48
CA PHE A 737 2.31 -13.66 18.71
C PHE A 737 0.85 -13.20 18.93
N THR A 738 0.16 -12.77 17.86
CA THR A 738 -1.25 -12.32 17.89
C THR A 738 -2.23 -13.49 18.02
N GLY A 739 -1.81 -14.66 17.54
CA GLY A 739 -2.61 -15.87 17.48
C GLY A 739 -3.52 -15.92 16.24
N GLU A 740 -3.14 -15.31 15.12
CA GLU A 740 -4.00 -15.19 13.92
C GLU A 740 -4.36 -16.53 13.28
N LEU A 741 -3.47 -17.53 13.35
CA LEU A 741 -3.75 -18.90 12.90
C LEU A 741 -4.69 -19.66 13.86
N TYR A 742 -4.84 -19.17 15.08
CA TYR A 742 -5.61 -19.79 16.14
C TYR A 742 -7.02 -19.21 16.18
N ARG A 743 -7.96 -19.98 16.73
CA ARG A 743 -9.35 -19.54 16.89
C ARG A 743 -9.41 -18.32 17.81
N PRO A 744 -10.16 -17.25 17.48
CA PRO A 744 -10.42 -16.17 18.42
C PRO A 744 -11.00 -16.72 19.73
N PRO A 745 -10.50 -16.32 20.91
CA PRO A 745 -10.92 -16.92 22.17
C PRO A 745 -12.39 -16.58 22.45
N TYR A 746 -12.79 -15.35 22.16
CA TYR A 746 -14.19 -14.92 22.20
C TYR A 746 -14.37 -13.72 21.28
N LEU A 747 -15.62 -13.43 20.92
CA LEU A 747 -16.00 -12.31 20.06
C LEU A 747 -16.59 -11.17 20.89
N PHE A 748 -16.39 -9.95 20.43
CA PHE A 748 -17.02 -8.74 20.94
C PHE A 748 -18.31 -8.50 20.16
N SER A 749 -19.45 -8.61 20.83
CA SER A 749 -20.77 -8.30 20.26
C SER A 749 -21.17 -6.88 20.62
N ARG A 750 -21.41 -6.03 19.63
CA ARG A 750 -21.75 -4.61 19.84
C ARG A 750 -23.00 -4.45 20.71
N GLN A 751 -24.02 -5.30 20.47
CA GLN A 751 -25.23 -5.33 21.27
C GLN A 751 -24.95 -5.72 22.73
N GLU A 752 -24.17 -6.78 22.97
CA GLU A 752 -23.85 -7.23 24.33
C GLU A 752 -23.01 -6.20 25.08
N GLU A 753 -21.99 -5.62 24.44
CA GLU A 753 -21.13 -4.59 25.03
C GLU A 753 -21.89 -3.32 25.44
N SER A 754 -23.01 -3.03 24.77
CA SER A 754 -23.88 -1.89 25.10
C SER A 754 -24.75 -2.14 26.34
N VAL A 755 -24.96 -3.40 26.73
CA VAL A 755 -25.82 -3.80 27.84
C VAL A 755 -25.01 -4.16 29.08
N LEU A 756 -23.85 -4.80 28.90
CA LEU A 756 -22.99 -5.24 30.00
C LEU A 756 -22.56 -4.05 30.90
N PRO A 757 -22.68 -4.14 32.24
CA PRO A 757 -22.30 -3.05 33.15
C PRO A 757 -20.85 -2.58 32.99
N SER A 758 -19.93 -3.54 32.81
CA SER A 758 -18.51 -3.30 32.54
C SER A 758 -18.16 -3.43 31.04
N GLY A 759 -19.18 -3.34 30.17
CA GLY A 759 -19.00 -3.46 28.72
C GLY A 759 -18.21 -2.29 28.15
N VAL A 760 -17.51 -2.55 27.04
CA VAL A 760 -16.60 -1.60 26.40
C VAL A 760 -17.32 -0.30 26.00
N ILE A 761 -18.55 -0.41 25.50
CA ILE A 761 -19.37 0.75 25.06
C ILE A 761 -19.89 1.57 26.24
N LYS A 762 -20.33 0.92 27.32
CA LYS A 762 -20.85 1.64 28.50
C LYS A 762 -19.77 2.42 29.24
N THR A 763 -18.56 1.85 29.30
CA THR A 763 -17.42 2.42 30.02
C THR A 763 -16.70 3.49 29.20
N ALA A 764 -16.53 3.28 27.89
CA ALA A 764 -15.98 4.25 26.96
C ALA A 764 -17.05 4.65 25.93
N LYS A 765 -17.87 5.67 26.27
CA LYS A 765 -19.03 6.09 25.47
C LYS A 765 -18.71 6.40 24.01
N TRP A 766 -17.52 6.92 23.74
CA TRP A 766 -17.09 7.28 22.39
C TRP A 766 -16.99 6.06 21.46
N LEU A 767 -16.73 4.85 21.99
CA LEU A 767 -16.74 3.60 21.20
C LEU A 767 -18.14 3.27 20.68
N GLY A 768 -19.20 3.70 21.37
CA GLY A 768 -20.58 3.53 20.90
C GLY A 768 -20.92 4.36 19.67
N GLY A 769 -20.19 5.45 19.43
CA GLY A 769 -20.35 6.35 18.28
C GLY A 769 -19.51 5.96 17.06
N LEU A 770 -18.71 4.90 17.13
CA LEU A 770 -17.95 4.40 15.98
C LEU A 770 -18.87 3.79 14.92
N ASP A 771 -18.47 3.87 13.65
CA ASP A 771 -19.19 3.20 12.56
C ASP A 771 -19.04 1.67 12.62
N THR A 772 -19.65 0.96 11.66
CA THR A 772 -19.57 -0.50 11.56
C THR A 772 -18.23 -0.99 10.99
N ALA A 773 -17.40 -0.11 10.43
CA ALA A 773 -16.07 -0.47 9.95
C ALA A 773 -15.08 -0.58 11.12
N ASP A 774 -15.18 0.34 12.08
CA ASP A 774 -14.33 0.41 13.27
C ASP A 774 -14.85 -0.41 14.45
N PHE A 775 -16.18 -0.58 14.55
CA PHE A 775 -16.79 -1.52 15.49
C PHE A 775 -17.96 -2.29 14.82
N PRO A 776 -17.66 -3.42 14.15
CA PRO A 776 -18.68 -4.30 13.59
C PRO A 776 -19.63 -4.89 14.64
N GLU A 777 -20.79 -5.39 14.22
CA GLU A 777 -21.74 -6.08 15.12
C GLU A 777 -21.11 -7.25 15.88
N THR A 778 -20.18 -7.95 15.24
CA THR A 778 -19.37 -9.00 15.87
C THR A 778 -17.92 -8.85 15.42
N SER A 779 -16.99 -8.74 16.37
CA SER A 779 -15.56 -8.49 16.10
C SER A 779 -14.67 -9.43 16.92
N ASP A 780 -13.51 -9.78 16.39
CA ASP A 780 -12.43 -10.46 17.13
C ASP A 780 -11.59 -9.50 18.01
N GLY A 781 -11.95 -8.22 18.00
CA GLY A 781 -11.33 -7.13 18.75
C GLY A 781 -10.31 -6.31 17.95
N LYS A 782 -9.90 -6.74 16.74
CA LYS A 782 -8.84 -6.04 15.97
C LYS A 782 -9.24 -4.61 15.59
N GLN A 783 -10.44 -4.43 15.03
CA GLN A 783 -10.92 -3.09 14.62
C GLN A 783 -11.08 -2.16 15.82
N ILE A 784 -11.60 -2.69 16.94
CA ILE A 784 -11.75 -1.96 18.20
C ILE A 784 -10.38 -1.51 18.73
N ALA A 785 -9.40 -2.42 18.75
CA ALA A 785 -8.03 -2.11 19.17
C ALA A 785 -7.38 -1.02 18.30
N ARG A 786 -7.60 -1.05 16.98
CA ARG A 786 -7.13 0.00 16.04
C ARG A 786 -7.80 1.35 16.31
N ALA A 787 -9.09 1.36 16.62
CA ALA A 787 -9.81 2.60 16.97
C ALA A 787 -9.29 3.19 18.29
N ILE A 788 -9.07 2.36 19.30
CA ILE A 788 -8.45 2.77 20.58
C ILE A 788 -7.04 3.30 20.35
N TYR A 789 -6.24 2.62 19.51
CA TYR A 789 -4.89 3.08 19.17
C TYR A 789 -4.89 4.41 18.43
N ARG A 790 -5.76 4.61 17.43
CA ARG A 790 -5.91 5.90 16.74
C ARG A 790 -6.18 7.02 17.73
N ARG A 791 -7.14 6.80 18.64
CA ARG A 791 -7.48 7.77 19.69
C ARG A 791 -6.30 8.05 20.64
N TYR A 792 -5.53 7.03 21.02
CA TYR A 792 -4.27 7.20 21.74
C TYR A 792 -3.24 8.02 20.94
N SER A 793 -3.11 7.75 19.64
CA SER A 793 -2.16 8.38 18.73
C SER A 793 -2.46 9.87 18.48
N ASP A 794 -3.75 10.20 18.48
CA ASP A 794 -4.28 11.56 18.37
C ASP A 794 -4.11 12.36 19.67
N GLY A 795 -3.73 11.69 20.78
CA GLY A 795 -3.47 12.33 22.08
C GLY A 795 -4.71 12.54 22.94
N GLU A 796 -5.84 11.92 22.58
CA GLU A 796 -7.12 12.06 23.28
C GLU A 796 -7.08 11.36 24.64
N LYS A 797 -7.36 12.08 25.74
CA LYS A 797 -7.14 11.56 27.11
C LYS A 797 -8.03 10.37 27.51
N ASP A 798 -9.16 10.21 26.83
CA ASP A 798 -10.21 9.21 27.09
C ASP A 798 -9.96 7.87 26.39
N TRP A 799 -8.85 7.72 25.65
CA TRP A 799 -8.48 6.45 24.99
C TRP A 799 -8.39 5.27 25.98
N SER A 800 -8.03 5.55 27.23
CA SER A 800 -7.75 4.57 28.28
C SER A 800 -8.90 4.34 29.25
N ASP A 801 -10.05 4.99 29.03
CA ASP A 801 -11.16 4.98 30.01
C ASP A 801 -11.70 3.58 30.26
N PHE A 802 -11.86 2.77 29.21
CA PHE A 802 -12.25 1.37 29.35
C PHE A 802 -11.23 0.59 30.19
N PHE A 803 -9.92 0.71 29.89
CA PHE A 803 -8.88 0.00 30.61
C PHE A 803 -8.85 0.37 32.10
N LYS A 804 -8.96 1.67 32.41
CA LYS A 804 -9.04 2.14 33.81
C LYS A 804 -10.27 1.62 34.52
N ALA A 805 -11.42 1.61 33.87
CA ALA A 805 -12.68 1.13 34.45
C ALA A 805 -12.64 -0.39 34.70
N ALA A 806 -12.21 -1.16 33.70
CA ALA A 806 -12.10 -2.62 33.78
C ALA A 806 -11.15 -3.04 34.91
N MET A 807 -9.97 -2.42 35.00
CA MET A 807 -8.98 -2.73 36.02
C MET A 807 -9.44 -2.39 37.45
N ARG A 808 -10.36 -1.43 37.61
CA ARG A 808 -10.98 -1.08 38.92
C ARG A 808 -12.19 -1.93 39.27
N SER A 809 -12.85 -2.53 38.28
CA SER A 809 -14.11 -3.25 38.47
C SER A 809 -13.96 -4.57 39.22
N GLY A 810 -12.80 -5.22 39.14
CA GLY A 810 -12.60 -6.59 39.62
C GLY A 810 -13.34 -7.66 38.78
N ASP A 811 -14.03 -7.26 37.71
CA ASP A 811 -14.74 -8.16 36.81
C ASP A 811 -13.74 -8.89 35.90
N THR A 812 -13.68 -10.22 36.05
CA THR A 812 -12.75 -11.07 35.30
C THR A 812 -13.00 -10.99 33.79
N LEU A 813 -14.24 -10.80 33.35
CA LEU A 813 -14.59 -10.67 31.94
C LEU A 813 -14.05 -9.36 31.36
N ALA A 814 -14.28 -8.23 32.05
CA ALA A 814 -13.79 -6.93 31.63
C ALA A 814 -12.25 -6.85 31.62
N ILE A 815 -11.60 -7.47 32.61
CA ILE A 815 -10.15 -7.57 32.69
C ILE A 815 -9.61 -8.44 31.54
N SER A 816 -10.22 -9.59 31.26
CA SER A 816 -9.85 -10.45 30.13
C SER A 816 -9.90 -9.67 28.81
N LYS A 817 -11.01 -8.95 28.56
CA LYS A 817 -11.18 -8.10 27.37
C LYS A 817 -10.14 -6.98 27.28
N THR A 818 -9.77 -6.40 28.42
CA THR A 818 -8.70 -5.41 28.52
C THR A 818 -7.35 -5.98 28.08
N GLN A 819 -6.93 -7.11 28.67
CA GLN A 819 -5.67 -7.76 28.30
C GLN A 819 -5.67 -8.16 26.82
N ARG A 820 -6.80 -8.61 26.28
CA ARG A 820 -6.96 -8.96 24.87
C ARG A 820 -6.79 -7.76 23.93
N LEU A 821 -7.52 -6.67 24.16
CA LEU A 821 -7.42 -5.45 23.34
C LEU A 821 -6.02 -4.83 23.44
N LEU A 822 -5.41 -4.81 24.63
CA LEU A 822 -4.03 -4.38 24.81
C LEU A 822 -3.05 -5.25 24.03
N LEU A 823 -3.21 -6.57 24.06
CA LEU A 823 -2.35 -7.47 23.30
C LEU A 823 -2.46 -7.19 21.80
N LEU A 824 -3.68 -7.00 21.28
CA LEU A 824 -3.89 -6.65 19.87
C LEU A 824 -3.19 -5.33 19.52
N MET A 825 -3.35 -4.29 20.35
CA MET A 825 -2.65 -3.02 20.17
C MET A 825 -1.12 -3.18 20.22
N VAL A 826 -0.59 -3.90 21.21
CA VAL A 826 0.85 -4.14 21.36
C VAL A 826 1.41 -4.96 20.21
N SER A 827 0.64 -5.91 19.69
CA SER A 827 1.08 -6.75 18.57
C SER A 827 1.09 -6.03 17.23
N GLU A 828 0.16 -5.09 17.02
CA GLU A 828 0.07 -4.35 15.77
C GLU A 828 0.93 -3.09 15.79
N PHE A 829 1.06 -2.40 16.93
CA PHE A 829 1.71 -1.10 17.06
C PHE A 829 2.94 -1.09 17.99
N GLY A 830 3.26 -2.22 18.63
CA GLY A 830 4.41 -2.37 19.53
C GLY A 830 4.13 -2.02 21.00
N PRO A 831 5.01 -2.43 21.93
CA PRO A 831 4.86 -2.18 23.36
C PRO A 831 5.14 -0.71 23.79
N HIS A 832 4.14 0.17 23.67
CA HIS A 832 4.22 1.54 24.17
C HIS A 832 4.24 1.62 25.71
N LYS A 833 5.06 2.53 26.26
CA LYS A 833 5.21 2.71 27.72
C LYS A 833 3.88 2.95 28.47
N PRO A 834 2.93 3.78 27.97
CA PRO A 834 1.65 3.97 28.65
C PRO A 834 0.81 2.70 28.78
N PHE A 835 0.93 1.74 27.86
CA PHE A 835 0.13 0.51 27.95
C PHE A 835 0.58 -0.38 29.11
N ALA A 836 1.83 -0.24 29.57
CA ALA A 836 2.39 -1.04 30.65
C ALA A 836 1.60 -0.92 31.97
N GLU A 837 0.94 0.23 32.20
CA GLU A 837 0.17 0.47 33.43
C GLU A 837 -1.06 -0.45 33.55
N PHE A 838 -1.52 -1.01 32.44
CA PHE A 838 -2.68 -1.89 32.38
C PHE A 838 -2.33 -3.37 32.28
N ILE A 839 -1.03 -3.72 32.24
CA ILE A 839 -0.59 -5.11 32.15
C ILE A 839 -0.59 -5.73 33.54
N LEU A 840 -1.35 -6.81 33.69
CA LEU A 840 -1.35 -7.58 34.91
C LEU A 840 -0.21 -8.61 34.89
N SER A 841 0.49 -8.77 36.02
CA SER A 841 1.43 -9.87 36.21
C SER A 841 0.65 -11.17 36.45
N PRO A 842 0.92 -12.26 35.71
CA PRO A 842 0.25 -13.54 35.85
C PRO A 842 0.67 -14.24 37.15
N ARG A 843 0.05 -13.83 38.26
CA ARG A 843 0.14 -14.48 39.56
C ARG A 843 -1.13 -15.27 39.80
N ILE A 844 -1.00 -16.58 39.88
CA ILE A 844 -2.10 -17.47 40.27
C ILE A 844 -2.01 -17.67 41.79
N ASP A 845 -3.00 -17.14 42.51
CA ASP A 845 -3.19 -17.44 43.93
C ASP A 845 -3.94 -18.77 44.06
N ALA A 846 -3.26 -19.78 44.60
CA ALA A 846 -3.85 -21.11 44.79
C ALA A 846 -4.97 -21.13 45.85
N THR A 847 -5.07 -20.07 46.68
CA THR A 847 -6.04 -19.95 47.77
C THR A 847 -7.33 -19.24 47.37
N GLN A 848 -7.31 -18.45 46.29
CA GLN A 848 -8.52 -17.83 45.75
C GLN A 848 -9.35 -18.87 44.97
N LYS A 849 -10.65 -18.96 45.31
CA LYS A 849 -11.63 -19.71 44.51
C LYS A 849 -11.99 -18.89 43.27
N GLN A 850 -11.11 -18.88 42.28
CA GLN A 850 -11.39 -18.30 40.96
C GLN A 850 -12.03 -19.36 40.06
N GLU A 851 -13.06 -18.96 39.30
CA GLU A 851 -13.68 -19.81 38.29
C GLU A 851 -12.76 -19.91 37.06
N TRP A 852 -12.45 -21.14 36.66
CA TRP A 852 -11.56 -21.45 35.54
C TRP A 852 -12.39 -21.71 34.28
N ASN A 853 -12.93 -20.64 33.71
CA ASN A 853 -13.59 -20.65 32.40
C ASN A 853 -12.63 -20.14 31.31
N ILE A 854 -13.11 -20.14 30.08
CA ILE A 854 -12.40 -19.58 28.93
C ILE A 854 -11.78 -18.20 29.19
N TYR A 855 -12.52 -17.25 29.78
CA TYR A 855 -12.05 -15.88 29.99
C TYR A 855 -10.86 -15.82 30.93
N THR A 856 -10.86 -16.61 32.01
CA THR A 856 -9.73 -16.70 32.95
C THR A 856 -8.52 -17.34 32.30
N LEU A 857 -8.71 -18.45 31.57
CA LEU A 857 -7.63 -19.18 30.90
C LEU A 857 -6.96 -18.32 29.82
N THR A 858 -7.75 -17.66 28.97
CA THR A 858 -7.24 -16.81 27.88
C THR A 858 -6.62 -15.52 28.41
N MET A 859 -7.19 -14.94 29.47
CA MET A 859 -6.62 -13.77 30.15
C MET A 859 -5.19 -14.05 30.62
N TYR A 860 -4.92 -15.20 31.25
CA TYR A 860 -3.55 -15.55 31.66
C TYR A 860 -2.59 -15.75 30.47
N CYS A 861 -3.09 -16.27 29.34
CA CYS A 861 -2.32 -16.35 28.09
C CYS A 861 -2.01 -14.95 27.49
N ASP A 862 -2.98 -14.04 27.51
CA ASP A 862 -2.80 -12.65 27.07
C ASP A 862 -1.81 -11.91 27.98
N MET A 863 -1.97 -12.03 29.30
CA MET A 863 -1.08 -11.46 30.31
C MET A 863 0.36 -11.99 30.16
N PHE A 864 0.55 -13.29 29.93
CA PHE A 864 1.88 -13.86 29.69
C PHE A 864 2.55 -13.22 28.47
N ARG A 865 1.84 -13.09 27.36
CA ARG A 865 2.39 -12.48 26.13
C ARG A 865 2.67 -10.99 26.28
N LEU A 866 1.78 -10.26 26.95
CA LEU A 866 2.04 -8.88 27.33
C LEU A 866 3.26 -8.77 28.23
N CYS A 867 3.40 -9.62 29.24
CA CYS A 867 4.62 -9.68 30.07
C CYS A 867 5.87 -9.99 29.25
N LEU A 868 5.77 -10.90 28.27
CA LEU A 868 6.87 -11.24 27.36
C LEU A 868 7.29 -10.03 26.50
N ALA A 869 6.33 -9.30 25.92
CA ALA A 869 6.59 -8.08 25.16
C ALA A 869 7.30 -7.00 26.01
N TYR A 870 6.90 -6.87 27.28
CA TYR A 870 7.44 -5.88 28.22
C TYR A 870 8.59 -6.39 29.09
N ARG A 871 9.06 -7.63 28.91
CA ARG A 871 10.09 -8.30 29.74
C ARG A 871 9.77 -8.27 31.25
N ILE A 872 8.50 -8.36 31.60
CA ILE A 872 8.07 -8.52 32.99
C ILE A 872 8.31 -9.98 33.36
N ALA A 873 9.07 -10.20 34.44
CA ALA A 873 9.40 -11.55 34.88
C ALA A 873 8.12 -12.33 35.26
N VAL A 874 8.01 -13.56 34.76
CA VAL A 874 6.91 -14.49 35.02
C VAL A 874 7.49 -15.82 35.48
N ASP A 875 6.89 -16.44 36.50
CA ASP A 875 7.15 -17.84 36.82
C ASP A 875 6.41 -18.73 35.81
N GLU A 876 7.03 -18.88 34.63
CA GLU A 876 6.44 -19.58 33.49
C GLU A 876 6.13 -21.04 33.82
N GLN A 877 7.02 -21.71 34.57
CA GLN A 877 6.83 -23.09 35.00
C GLN A 877 5.56 -23.22 35.84
N LYS A 878 5.41 -22.40 36.90
CA LYS A 878 4.24 -22.44 37.76
C LYS A 878 2.98 -22.10 36.98
N LEU A 879 3.00 -21.02 36.21
CA LEU A 879 1.85 -20.56 35.41
C LEU A 879 1.30 -21.66 34.51
N PHE A 880 2.13 -22.23 33.63
CA PHE A 880 1.67 -23.23 32.67
C PHE A 880 1.34 -24.56 33.31
N ASN A 881 2.01 -24.96 34.39
CA ASN A 881 1.62 -26.14 35.16
C ASN A 881 0.21 -25.98 35.74
N TYR A 882 -0.16 -24.79 36.24
CA TYR A 882 -1.51 -24.52 36.69
C TYR A 882 -2.52 -24.50 35.54
N LEU A 883 -2.23 -23.78 34.44
CA LEU A 883 -3.14 -23.70 33.29
C LEU A 883 -3.46 -25.09 32.73
N ILE A 884 -2.44 -25.89 32.42
CA ILE A 884 -2.60 -27.24 31.87
C ILE A 884 -3.37 -28.14 32.84
N ASN A 885 -3.12 -28.01 34.15
CA ASN A 885 -3.82 -28.82 35.14
C ASN A 885 -5.31 -28.49 35.25
N ARG A 886 -5.68 -27.23 34.95
CA ARG A 886 -7.06 -26.72 35.03
C ARG A 886 -7.85 -26.85 33.73
N ILE A 887 -7.20 -27.11 32.60
CA ILE A 887 -7.91 -27.45 31.35
C ILE A 887 -8.81 -28.69 31.58
N PRO A 888 -10.09 -28.63 31.16
CA PRO A 888 -11.03 -29.73 31.33
C PRO A 888 -10.63 -31.01 30.60
N GLN A 889 -11.21 -32.13 31.07
CA GLN A 889 -11.06 -33.46 30.50
C GLN A 889 -12.44 -34.07 30.26
N PRO A 890 -12.56 -35.00 29.30
CA PRO A 890 -13.85 -35.63 29.01
C PRO A 890 -14.45 -36.28 30.27
N PRO A 891 -15.78 -36.30 30.40
CA PRO A 891 -16.77 -35.98 29.35
C PRO A 891 -17.24 -34.51 29.30
N ASN A 892 -16.84 -33.65 30.25
CA ASN A 892 -17.40 -32.30 30.42
C ASN A 892 -16.37 -31.20 30.12
N GLY A 893 -16.84 -30.00 29.79
CA GLY A 893 -15.97 -28.83 29.57
C GLY A 893 -15.25 -28.81 28.22
N TRP A 894 -15.85 -29.43 27.19
CA TRP A 894 -15.30 -29.41 25.83
C TRP A 894 -15.07 -27.98 25.31
N GLN A 895 -16.04 -27.08 25.49
CA GLN A 895 -15.95 -25.71 24.98
C GLN A 895 -14.74 -24.96 25.57
N ASP A 896 -14.58 -25.00 26.90
CA ASP A 896 -13.43 -24.42 27.59
C ASP A 896 -12.11 -25.09 27.15
N PHE A 897 -12.10 -26.40 26.90
CA PHE A 897 -10.91 -27.08 26.36
C PHE A 897 -10.56 -26.56 24.96
N ILE A 898 -11.49 -26.63 24.01
CA ILE A 898 -11.18 -26.37 22.60
C ILE A 898 -10.86 -24.90 22.34
N ASP A 899 -11.51 -23.99 23.06
CA ASP A 899 -11.28 -22.56 22.88
C ASP A 899 -10.04 -22.04 23.64
N SER A 900 -9.49 -22.80 24.59
CA SER A 900 -8.27 -22.41 25.32
C SER A 900 -7.01 -23.18 24.90
N ALA A 901 -7.14 -24.43 24.45
CA ALA A 901 -6.00 -25.31 24.16
C ALA A 901 -5.05 -24.70 23.11
N GLU A 902 -5.61 -24.17 22.03
CA GLU A 902 -4.87 -23.48 20.96
C GLU A 902 -4.02 -22.31 21.49
N TRP A 903 -4.60 -21.48 22.36
CA TRP A 903 -3.90 -20.34 22.98
C TRP A 903 -2.83 -20.79 23.98
N ILE A 904 -3.08 -21.86 24.73
CA ILE A 904 -2.10 -22.40 25.66
C ILE A 904 -0.92 -23.02 24.91
N ILE A 905 -1.18 -23.74 23.80
CA ILE A 905 -0.12 -24.29 22.94
C ILE A 905 0.76 -23.17 22.41
N MET A 906 0.16 -22.13 21.85
CA MET A 906 0.92 -20.97 21.35
C MET A 906 1.78 -20.36 22.45
N CYS A 907 1.24 -20.11 23.66
CA CYS A 907 2.05 -19.61 24.77
C CYS A 907 3.17 -20.58 25.19
N LEU A 908 2.93 -21.90 25.13
CA LEU A 908 3.94 -22.94 25.36
C LEU A 908 4.98 -23.05 24.24
N LEU A 909 4.72 -22.54 23.04
CA LEU A 909 5.75 -22.41 22.00
C LEU A 909 6.63 -21.17 22.25
N LEU A 910 6.06 -20.13 22.89
CA LEU A 910 6.73 -18.87 23.21
C LEU A 910 7.52 -18.89 24.53
N THR A 911 7.20 -19.81 25.45
CA THR A 911 7.83 -19.92 26.78
C THR A 911 9.31 -20.34 26.69
N SER A 912 10.09 -19.82 27.62
CA SER A 912 11.48 -20.18 27.90
C SER A 912 11.61 -21.21 29.03
N SER A 913 10.47 -21.73 29.54
CA SER A 913 10.44 -22.67 30.66
C SER A 913 11.31 -23.91 30.41
N PRO A 914 12.18 -24.30 31.37
CA PRO A 914 13.03 -25.48 31.22
C PRO A 914 12.22 -26.79 31.17
N VAL A 915 10.97 -26.77 31.64
CA VAL A 915 10.04 -27.91 31.60
C VAL A 915 8.97 -27.79 30.52
N ARG A 916 9.11 -26.85 29.58
CA ARG A 916 8.19 -26.64 28.45
C ARG A 916 7.83 -27.93 27.72
N ARG A 917 8.82 -28.82 27.52
CA ARG A 917 8.57 -30.10 26.85
C ARG A 917 7.61 -30.99 27.64
N PHE A 918 7.81 -31.09 28.95
CA PHE A 918 6.92 -31.85 29.83
C PHE A 918 5.50 -31.26 29.84
N GLN A 919 5.39 -29.93 29.75
CA GLN A 919 4.12 -29.22 29.66
C GLN A 919 3.38 -29.53 28.34
N LEU A 920 4.08 -29.49 27.20
CA LEU A 920 3.52 -29.92 25.90
C LEU A 920 3.12 -31.40 25.90
N ASP A 921 3.92 -32.27 26.52
CA ASP A 921 3.61 -33.70 26.66
C ASP A 921 2.35 -33.93 27.50
N ASN A 922 2.20 -33.24 28.63
CA ASN A 922 1.01 -33.31 29.49
C ASN A 922 -0.25 -32.82 28.75
N LEU A 923 -0.14 -31.70 28.02
CA LEU A 923 -1.24 -31.19 27.21
C LEU A 923 -1.63 -32.16 26.08
N THR A 924 -0.64 -32.81 25.45
CA THR A 924 -0.87 -33.88 24.46
C THR A 924 -1.64 -35.05 25.08
N GLY A 925 -1.19 -35.53 26.24
CA GLY A 925 -1.88 -36.61 26.96
C GLY A 925 -3.32 -36.25 27.36
N ARG A 926 -3.62 -34.97 27.62
CA ARG A 926 -4.98 -34.48 27.88
C ARG A 926 -5.82 -34.41 26.61
N ALA A 927 -5.27 -33.87 25.52
CA ALA A 927 -5.96 -33.77 24.23
C ALA A 927 -6.32 -35.15 23.67
N VAL A 928 -5.42 -36.14 23.77
CA VAL A 928 -5.64 -37.51 23.31
C VAL A 928 -6.85 -38.18 23.99
N ARG A 929 -7.14 -37.85 25.26
CA ARG A 929 -8.29 -38.44 25.99
C ARG A 929 -9.64 -38.10 25.38
N TRP A 930 -9.74 -37.03 24.60
CA TRP A 930 -10.97 -36.63 23.92
C TRP A 930 -11.29 -37.51 22.69
N LEU A 931 -10.29 -38.11 22.04
CA LEU A 931 -10.52 -38.90 20.82
C LEU A 931 -11.45 -40.10 21.03
N PRO A 932 -11.24 -40.98 22.05
CA PRO A 932 -12.16 -42.09 22.31
C PRO A 932 -13.58 -41.61 22.67
N HIS A 933 -13.70 -40.45 23.30
CA HIS A 933 -15.00 -39.88 23.67
C HIS A 933 -15.81 -39.49 22.42
N TRP A 934 -15.18 -38.88 21.42
CA TRP A 934 -15.83 -38.51 20.16
C TRP A 934 -16.12 -39.71 19.27
N VAL A 935 -15.24 -40.71 19.26
CA VAL A 935 -15.48 -41.99 18.57
C VAL A 935 -16.72 -42.68 19.14
N ALA A 936 -16.85 -42.76 20.48
CA ALA A 936 -18.02 -43.36 21.12
C ALA A 936 -19.34 -42.61 20.85
N LYS A 937 -19.25 -41.33 20.47
CA LYS A 937 -20.40 -40.48 20.10
C LYS A 937 -20.60 -40.34 18.59
N GLU A 938 -19.70 -40.91 17.77
CA GLU A 938 -19.64 -40.73 16.32
C GLU A 938 -19.65 -39.25 15.89
N ASP A 939 -18.96 -38.38 16.65
CA ASP A 939 -18.92 -36.93 16.42
C ASP A 939 -17.71 -36.53 15.55
N TYR A 940 -17.94 -36.46 14.24
CA TYR A 940 -16.91 -36.13 13.25
C TYR A 940 -16.36 -34.70 13.42
N GLN A 941 -17.18 -33.72 13.80
CA GLN A 941 -16.73 -32.33 13.87
C GLN A 941 -15.81 -32.10 15.07
N ASN A 942 -16.20 -32.60 16.26
CA ASN A 942 -15.38 -32.45 17.46
C ASN A 942 -14.13 -33.34 17.43
N TYR A 943 -14.19 -34.49 16.73
CA TYR A 943 -12.99 -35.27 16.44
C TYR A 943 -11.99 -34.49 15.59
N ALA A 944 -12.42 -33.86 14.49
CA ALA A 944 -11.57 -33.02 13.64
C ALA A 944 -10.94 -31.83 14.40
N GLN A 945 -11.71 -31.20 15.29
CA GLN A 945 -11.19 -30.16 16.18
C GLN A 945 -10.10 -30.69 17.12
N THR A 946 -10.29 -31.88 17.70
CA THR A 946 -9.26 -32.53 18.53
C THR A 946 -8.00 -32.82 17.72
N LEU A 947 -8.15 -33.30 16.48
CA LEU A 947 -7.02 -33.54 15.57
C LEU A 947 -6.28 -32.25 15.20
N THR A 948 -6.99 -31.13 15.04
CA THR A 948 -6.38 -29.80 14.81
C THR A 948 -5.48 -29.40 15.98
N VAL A 949 -5.96 -29.53 17.22
CA VAL A 949 -5.16 -29.28 18.43
C VAL A 949 -3.92 -30.18 18.46
N LEU A 950 -4.05 -31.45 18.05
CA LEU A 950 -2.93 -32.38 17.97
C LEU A 950 -1.96 -32.07 16.83
N SER A 951 -2.39 -31.45 15.73
CA SER A 951 -1.50 -30.89 14.70
C SER A 951 -0.64 -29.77 15.28
N PHE A 952 -1.25 -28.82 16.01
CA PHE A 952 -0.53 -27.76 16.70
C PHE A 952 0.47 -28.30 17.74
N LEU A 953 0.08 -29.31 18.52
CA LEU A 953 0.98 -29.97 19.47
C LEU A 953 2.10 -30.76 18.77
N GLY A 954 1.87 -31.26 17.56
CA GLY A 954 2.88 -31.87 16.69
C GLY A 954 4.03 -30.91 16.38
N ILE A 955 3.76 -29.61 16.20
CA ILE A 955 4.79 -28.57 16.07
C ILE A 955 5.61 -28.42 17.34
N GLY A 956 5.03 -28.72 18.51
CA GLY A 956 5.77 -28.76 19.78
C GLY A 956 6.94 -29.76 19.79
N VAL A 957 7.04 -30.67 18.82
CA VAL A 957 8.25 -31.48 18.56
C VAL A 957 9.44 -30.61 18.14
N LEU A 958 9.17 -29.49 17.47
CA LEU A 958 10.12 -28.48 16.99
C LEU A 958 10.41 -27.40 18.03
N ALA A 959 9.85 -27.49 19.24
CA ALA A 959 9.91 -26.43 20.24
C ALA A 959 11.35 -25.98 20.55
N ASP A 960 12.35 -26.86 20.44
CA ASP A 960 13.76 -26.53 20.70
C ASP A 960 14.42 -25.67 19.61
N LEU A 961 13.74 -25.43 18.48
CA LEU A 961 14.16 -24.55 17.39
C LEU A 961 13.48 -23.16 17.41
N VAL A 962 12.42 -23.00 18.22
CA VAL A 962 11.56 -21.79 18.26
C VAL A 962 12.17 -20.61 19.06
N PRO A 963 12.84 -20.80 20.22
CA PRO A 963 13.34 -19.70 21.06
C PRO A 963 14.31 -18.74 20.38
N GLU A 964 15.29 -19.25 19.64
CA GLU A 964 16.34 -18.43 19.01
C GLU A 964 15.76 -17.44 17.98
N LYS A 965 14.63 -17.78 17.36
CA LYS A 965 13.95 -16.96 16.36
C LYS A 965 13.00 -15.94 16.99
N LEU A 966 12.43 -16.26 18.14
CA LEU A 966 11.57 -15.36 18.90
C LEU A 966 12.33 -14.14 19.44
N GLU A 967 13.59 -14.34 19.88
CA GLU A 967 14.43 -13.26 20.38
C GLU A 967 14.68 -12.17 19.31
N ILE A 968 14.85 -12.57 18.04
CA ILE A 968 15.05 -11.66 16.90
C ILE A 968 13.80 -10.82 16.66
N HIS A 969 12.64 -11.47 16.60
CA HIS A 969 11.36 -10.78 16.41
C HIS A 969 11.11 -9.75 17.53
N GLN A 970 11.43 -10.12 18.79
CA GLN A 970 11.28 -9.20 19.91
C GLN A 970 12.20 -7.96 19.81
N LEU A 971 13.40 -8.09 19.25
CA LEU A 971 14.27 -6.94 19.02
C LEU A 971 13.70 -5.98 17.98
N LEU A 972 13.18 -6.52 16.88
CA LEU A 972 12.56 -5.74 15.80
C LEU A 972 11.34 -4.95 16.29
N GLU A 973 10.44 -5.61 17.01
CA GLU A 973 9.25 -4.93 17.58
C GLU A 973 9.63 -3.86 18.60
N LYS A 974 10.67 -4.10 19.41
CA LYS A 974 11.17 -3.09 20.38
C LYS A 974 11.83 -1.91 19.68
N ARG A 975 12.50 -2.14 18.55
CA ARG A 975 13.04 -1.06 17.73
C ARG A 975 11.93 -0.19 17.18
N ARG A 976 10.93 -0.82 16.60
CA ARG A 976 9.75 -0.15 16.05
C ARG A 976 9.12 0.82 17.05
N VAL A 977 8.99 0.44 18.32
CA VAL A 977 8.43 1.32 19.36
C VAL A 977 9.17 2.64 19.52
N PHE A 978 10.50 2.65 19.60
CA PHE A 978 11.21 3.92 19.81
C PHE A 978 11.17 4.82 18.56
N TRP A 979 11.06 4.24 17.37
CA TRP A 979 10.81 4.99 16.13
C TRP A 979 9.41 5.63 16.13
N ILE A 980 8.40 4.89 16.56
CA ILE A 980 7.04 5.44 16.73
C ILE A 980 7.04 6.54 17.82
N GLN A 981 7.74 6.34 18.93
CA GLN A 981 7.89 7.37 19.98
C GLN A 981 8.58 8.63 19.48
N HIS A 982 9.59 8.49 18.62
CA HIS A 982 10.22 9.63 17.98
C HIS A 982 9.21 10.41 17.11
N ALA A 983 8.37 9.72 16.33
CA ALA A 983 7.29 10.36 15.57
C ALA A 983 6.25 11.05 16.49
N PHE A 984 5.89 10.45 17.63
CA PHE A 984 5.06 11.11 18.64
C PHE A 984 5.70 12.40 19.17
N SER A 985 7.01 12.38 19.44
CA SER A 985 7.76 13.56 19.89
C SER A 985 7.74 14.68 18.84
N LEU A 986 7.96 14.35 17.56
CA LEU A 986 7.91 15.33 16.47
C LEU A 986 6.51 15.92 16.31
N SER A 987 5.46 15.10 16.34
CA SER A 987 4.07 15.58 16.24
C SER A 987 3.68 16.47 17.42
N THR A 988 4.11 16.13 18.64
CA THR A 988 3.84 16.95 19.83
C THR A 988 4.53 18.31 19.72
N SER A 989 5.72 18.33 19.12
CA SER A 989 6.51 19.55 18.91
C SER A 989 5.99 20.41 17.75
N GLY A 990 5.19 19.83 16.84
CA GLY A 990 4.54 20.51 15.73
C GLY A 990 5.52 21.30 14.87
N GLN A 991 5.18 22.56 14.58
CA GLN A 991 6.01 23.46 13.76
C GLN A 991 7.45 23.61 14.28
N LYS A 992 7.66 23.59 15.61
CA LYS A 992 9.01 23.72 16.19
C LYS A 992 9.93 22.56 15.78
N ALA A 993 9.39 21.36 15.62
CA ALA A 993 10.16 20.22 15.13
C ALA A 993 10.54 20.42 13.66
N PHE A 994 9.58 20.85 12.82
CA PHE A 994 9.85 21.13 11.41
C PHE A 994 10.95 22.18 11.23
N ASP A 995 10.85 23.31 11.95
CA ASP A 995 11.85 24.39 11.89
C ASP A 995 13.25 23.91 12.34
N SER A 996 13.31 23.04 13.35
CA SER A 996 14.57 22.47 13.85
C SER A 996 15.23 21.55 12.81
N TRP A 997 14.43 20.72 12.14
CA TRP A 997 14.89 19.86 11.05
C TRP A 997 15.32 20.68 9.83
N GLN A 998 14.57 21.72 9.48
CA GLN A 998 14.92 22.64 8.40
C GLN A 998 16.25 23.33 8.66
N LYS A 999 16.47 23.80 9.91
CA LYS A 999 17.74 24.39 10.33
C LYS A 999 18.90 23.40 10.22
N ALA A 1000 18.71 22.16 10.67
CA ALA A 1000 19.73 21.11 10.57
C ALA A 1000 20.03 20.71 9.10
N CYS A 1001 19.01 20.75 8.22
CA CYS A 1001 19.16 20.57 6.77
C CYS A 1001 19.87 21.75 6.09
N SER A 1002 19.85 22.94 6.70
CA SER A 1002 20.46 24.17 6.16
C SER A 1002 21.90 24.42 6.64
N ASN A 1003 22.27 23.92 7.82
CA ASN A 1003 23.65 23.92 8.36
C ASN A 1003 24.55 22.90 7.66
#